data_AF-A0A0G4KU73-F1
#
_entry.id   AF-A0A0G4KU73-F1
#
_cell.length_a   1.000
_cell.length_b   1.000
_cell.length_c   1.000
_cell.angle_alpha   90.00
_cell.angle_beta   90.00
_cell.angle_gamma   90.00
#
_symmetry.space_group_name_H-M   'P 1'
#
loop_
_entity.id
_entity.type
_entity.pdbx_description
1 polymer ?
#
loop_
_entity_poly.entity_id
_entity_poly.type
_entity_poly.pdbx_seq_one_letter_code
_entity_poly.pdbx_strand_id
1 'polypeptide(L)'
;MLFTAVVTILLALGPLAAHAKSQGKVTHPTSDTKLDLSSNDRSMKITWAYEGESRKWDDVDLVLLGESRDAAGSTKEWSASVRMDIDIAASFFTCLDGALHAPTDPCLTPSIFSAASSQLHPDRTSSGYSTKSTKSTNDTLASAMLSPERNTAAEESQQVSSSTAQHTHVQFAPPGTDAHDALDLLSMTPCRIFLRPRYLEYQEELRCLIFNTAQTAAPTREGTPEPGTTLPEALPLVPSFPNPSDDAANRRQAAQTLASPRRLEFLKNYVAEVAPWLDMFDNDRAFGIQVPVLAQSSPALLYAVLALSARQLERKEGRQSSFDSLELYQEAIRLLTPLLQVRDQKIIPICTILCCMEMMSASAQDWRKHLEGCAALFDSFNVHGFTGELLQAVFWCYARMDLCGALISDGTESTLLQPAKWLPSGATHSEAVDLFRQSTSPDMYANHAVYLCAKVCELVADRTRFYELGDDTSVNPDDLTDRWLRLWDDLQSWNLNRPPEMLPAQTIQSTPFPQILFLHWAAISSNQLYHTACVLLLGSTPRPLNLKLGISGSAVWHAKHICGISLTNPHQGCLNNAIQPLWVAGRLLSHKSEHALLVQLIRSIEAMTGWGTCWRIDDLESAWGYKVRGKSSRMTNLTVLLRWATQRGVAVIPKSNSQDRLRQNLEVNGFDLTAEELESISDLDRGRSTIKMAPAVLEPEVACCLPVKNSSKGFTSTTIKEIPAVNDAEVLQAPLPNPSLQVTADHRIKTVEAPVLAPKKGEVLLQIKATGVCGSDIHFWKSGRIGTLVVEGDCIIGHEAAGVVIRVGEGITNFVPGDRVAIEPGVPCGDCFLCLEGRYNLCEDVQFAGVYPYHGTLQRYKTHPAKWLYKLPDNISYAQGALLEPLSVVLHGIRTAGLELGTGAVICGAGPIGLIALAAARASGAHPLVITDIEPLRLAFAKELVPGCLTYRVDPSLGAEGNGKAIRALFGTETAGEYVAPRTVLECTGVESSICAAAFAVRRGGTVMVIGVGREVMNNLPFMHISLSEIKLDFINRYRDTWAPGIQCLSGRILKLDKLISHTFPLEKAEEALTLSSDVRNGSIKVQIVDEVESPLF
;
A
#
# COMPACT_ATOMS: atom_id res chain seq x y z
N MET A 1 32.67 -11.18 -25.61
CA MET A 1 32.86 -10.65 -24.24
C MET A 1 32.96 -11.74 -23.18
N LEU A 2 32.08 -12.76 -23.13
CA LEU A 2 32.29 -13.90 -22.20
C LEU A 2 33.66 -14.59 -22.39
N PHE A 3 34.13 -14.70 -23.65
CA PHE A 3 35.47 -15.15 -24.00
C PHE A 3 36.58 -14.38 -23.25
N THR A 4 36.43 -13.07 -23.11
CA THR A 4 37.35 -12.21 -22.35
C THR A 4 37.28 -12.50 -20.86
N ALA A 5 36.08 -12.69 -20.30
CA ALA A 5 35.91 -13.03 -18.88
C ALA A 5 36.54 -14.39 -18.53
N VAL A 6 36.34 -15.42 -19.37
CA VAL A 6 36.94 -16.75 -19.18
C VAL A 6 38.47 -16.69 -19.33
N VAL A 7 39.00 -15.94 -20.30
CA VAL A 7 40.45 -15.70 -20.42
C VAL A 7 41.00 -14.95 -19.21
N THR A 8 40.31 -13.92 -18.70
CA THR A 8 40.72 -13.21 -17.48
C THR A 8 40.69 -14.11 -16.24
N ILE A 9 39.70 -15.00 -16.10
CA ILE A 9 39.66 -15.99 -15.00
C ILE A 9 40.82 -16.98 -15.13
N LEU A 10 41.09 -17.52 -16.32
CA LEU A 10 42.22 -18.44 -16.54
C LEU A 10 43.58 -17.75 -16.31
N LEU A 11 43.72 -16.48 -16.68
CA LEU A 11 44.92 -15.68 -16.39
C LEU A 11 45.04 -15.32 -14.90
N ALA A 12 43.95 -15.06 -14.20
CA ALA A 12 43.92 -14.79 -12.76
C ALA A 12 44.17 -16.04 -11.89
N LEU A 13 43.92 -17.24 -12.42
CA LEU A 13 44.26 -18.51 -11.76
C LEU A 13 45.75 -18.88 -11.91
N GLY A 14 46.47 -18.31 -12.88
CA GLY A 14 47.93 -18.47 -13.03
C GLY A 14 48.72 -18.06 -11.78
N PRO A 15 48.50 -16.86 -11.20
CA PRO A 15 49.09 -16.45 -9.93
C PRO A 15 48.74 -17.34 -8.73
N LEU A 16 47.57 -18.00 -8.70
CA LEU A 16 47.21 -18.93 -7.63
C LEU A 16 48.06 -20.22 -7.69
N ALA A 17 48.36 -20.72 -8.89
CA ALA A 17 49.34 -21.79 -9.07
C ALA A 17 50.76 -21.36 -8.66
N ALA A 18 51.12 -20.08 -8.80
CA ALA A 18 52.39 -19.55 -8.29
C ALA A 18 52.40 -19.39 -6.75
N HIS A 19 51.28 -19.00 -6.13
CA HIS A 19 51.17 -18.88 -4.67
C HIS A 19 51.26 -20.24 -3.98
N ALA A 20 50.58 -21.27 -4.52
CA ALA A 20 50.74 -22.66 -4.08
C ALA A 20 52.20 -23.14 -4.14
N LYS A 21 52.97 -22.66 -5.14
CA LYS A 21 54.39 -22.98 -5.32
C LYS A 21 55.31 -22.36 -4.27
N SER A 22 54.89 -21.26 -3.62
CA SER A 22 55.66 -20.63 -2.52
C SER A 22 55.56 -21.38 -1.19
N GLN A 23 54.61 -22.32 -1.06
CA GLN A 23 54.36 -23.13 0.13
C GLN A 23 55.03 -24.52 0.11
N GLY A 24 55.91 -24.79 -0.87
CA GLY A 24 56.90 -25.87 -0.79
C GLY A 24 56.36 -27.31 -0.82
N LYS A 25 55.17 -27.56 -1.39
CA LYS A 25 54.61 -28.92 -1.52
C LYS A 25 54.45 -29.38 -2.97
N VAL A 26 55.06 -30.53 -3.27
CA VAL A 26 55.00 -31.32 -4.52
C VAL A 26 55.81 -30.73 -5.70
N THR A 27 56.28 -31.62 -6.59
CA THR A 27 57.43 -31.44 -7.48
C THR A 27 57.11 -31.51 -8.99
N HIS A 28 57.97 -30.87 -9.79
CA HIS A 28 58.09 -30.98 -11.26
C HIS A 28 58.48 -32.39 -11.76
N PRO A 29 58.54 -32.67 -13.09
CA PRO A 29 58.06 -31.94 -14.31
C PRO A 29 57.02 -32.81 -15.11
N THR A 30 56.50 -32.51 -16.32
CA THR A 30 57.11 -32.06 -17.61
C THR A 30 56.13 -31.41 -18.61
N SER A 31 56.69 -30.48 -19.41
CA SER A 31 56.46 -30.15 -20.84
C SER A 31 55.52 -31.04 -21.69
N ASP A 32 54.78 -30.54 -22.69
CA ASP A 32 54.75 -29.20 -23.34
C ASP A 32 53.36 -28.84 -23.90
N THR A 33 52.97 -27.56 -23.81
CA THR A 33 52.06 -26.94 -24.80
C THR A 33 52.27 -25.42 -24.90
N LYS A 34 52.63 -24.91 -26.08
CA LYS A 34 52.29 -23.54 -26.50
C LYS A 34 50.95 -23.59 -27.22
N LEU A 35 50.08 -22.61 -27.01
CA LEU A 35 48.82 -22.49 -27.73
C LEU A 35 48.77 -21.11 -28.41
N ASP A 36 48.84 -21.13 -29.73
CA ASP A 36 48.77 -19.95 -30.60
C ASP A 36 47.29 -19.63 -30.92
N LEU A 37 46.96 -18.35 -31.08
CA LEU A 37 45.57 -17.88 -31.22
C LEU A 37 45.41 -17.02 -32.47
N SER A 38 45.22 -17.70 -33.60
CA SER A 38 44.70 -17.12 -34.83
C SER A 38 43.65 -18.05 -35.47
N SER A 39 42.88 -17.49 -36.41
CA SER A 39 41.73 -18.09 -37.10
C SER A 39 40.42 -18.19 -36.28
N ASN A 40 39.31 -18.23 -37.02
CA ASN A 40 37.94 -18.08 -36.53
C ASN A 40 37.30 -19.43 -36.13
N ASP A 41 36.04 -19.32 -35.72
CA ASP A 41 35.01 -20.37 -35.71
C ASP A 41 35.03 -21.36 -34.53
N ARG A 42 34.32 -20.97 -33.46
CA ARG A 42 33.89 -21.84 -32.35
C ARG A 42 32.52 -21.40 -31.83
N SER A 43 31.47 -22.12 -32.22
CA SER A 43 30.15 -21.99 -31.60
C SER A 43 30.14 -22.71 -30.23
N MET A 44 29.96 -21.98 -29.14
CA MET A 44 29.88 -22.53 -27.79
C MET A 44 28.41 -22.63 -27.36
N LYS A 45 27.80 -23.83 -27.42
CA LYS A 45 26.50 -24.10 -26.78
C LYS A 45 26.73 -24.19 -25.26
N ILE A 46 25.91 -23.47 -24.49
CA ILE A 46 25.87 -23.54 -23.03
C ILE A 46 24.50 -24.09 -22.65
N THR A 47 24.47 -25.25 -22.00
CA THR A 47 23.25 -25.97 -21.66
C THR A 47 23.13 -26.08 -20.15
N TRP A 48 21.97 -25.73 -19.60
CA TRP A 48 21.71 -25.75 -18.16
C TRP A 48 20.83 -26.95 -17.81
N ALA A 49 21.23 -27.73 -16.81
CA ALA A 49 20.42 -28.79 -16.22
C ALA A 49 20.09 -28.44 -14.77
N TYR A 50 18.86 -28.71 -14.34
CA TYR A 50 18.38 -28.45 -12.98
C TYR A 50 18.01 -29.78 -12.31
N GLU A 51 18.53 -30.00 -11.09
CA GLU A 51 18.05 -31.04 -10.18
C GLU A 51 17.38 -30.40 -8.97
N GLY A 52 16.28 -30.99 -8.50
CA GLY A 52 15.54 -30.46 -7.35
C GLY A 52 14.04 -30.77 -7.41
N GLU A 53 13.67 -32.01 -7.10
CA GLU A 53 12.37 -32.26 -6.47
C GLU A 53 12.50 -31.97 -4.96
N SER A 54 11.40 -31.49 -4.35
CA SER A 54 11.34 -30.91 -2.99
C SER A 54 11.99 -29.52 -2.83
N ARG A 55 11.77 -28.86 -1.68
CA ARG A 55 11.95 -27.40 -1.49
C ARG A 55 13.15 -27.01 -0.62
N LYS A 56 14.15 -26.37 -1.22
CA LYS A 56 15.04 -25.34 -0.63
C LYS A 56 15.77 -24.61 -1.78
N TRP A 57 16.31 -23.42 -1.54
CA TRP A 57 16.88 -22.54 -2.59
C TRP A 57 18.22 -21.95 -2.11
N ASP A 58 19.10 -22.83 -1.62
CA ASP A 58 20.22 -22.43 -0.76
C ASP A 58 21.60 -22.64 -1.46
N ASP A 59 21.65 -23.37 -2.59
CA ASP A 59 22.86 -23.74 -3.33
C ASP A 59 22.56 -23.84 -4.85
N VAL A 60 23.52 -23.54 -5.73
CA VAL A 60 23.44 -23.80 -7.18
C VAL A 60 24.72 -24.48 -7.68
N ASP A 61 24.58 -25.64 -8.32
CA ASP A 61 25.68 -26.33 -9.03
C ASP A 61 25.77 -25.86 -10.49
N LEU A 62 26.87 -25.19 -10.82
CA LEU A 62 27.13 -24.57 -12.11
C LEU A 62 28.03 -25.50 -12.94
N VAL A 63 27.43 -26.31 -13.83
CA VAL A 63 28.15 -27.28 -14.68
C VAL A 63 28.46 -26.69 -16.04
N LEU A 64 29.73 -26.55 -16.35
CA LEU A 64 30.24 -26.20 -17.68
C LEU A 64 30.57 -27.48 -18.46
N LEU A 65 30.10 -27.55 -19.70
CA LEU A 65 30.46 -28.57 -20.68
C LEU A 65 31.21 -27.91 -21.84
N GLY A 66 32.20 -28.59 -22.42
CA GLY A 66 32.93 -28.07 -23.56
C GLY A 66 33.62 -29.15 -24.39
N GLU A 67 33.64 -28.95 -25.70
CA GLU A 67 34.47 -29.74 -26.61
C GLU A 67 35.86 -29.12 -26.78
N SER A 68 36.86 -29.98 -26.90
CA SER A 68 38.21 -29.63 -27.32
C SER A 68 38.65 -30.60 -28.42
N ARG A 69 39.25 -30.10 -29.49
CA ARG A 69 39.95 -30.97 -30.46
C ARG A 69 41.43 -31.00 -30.13
N ASP A 70 42.01 -32.20 -30.13
CA ASP A 70 43.46 -32.36 -30.06
C ASP A 70 44.15 -32.01 -31.40
N ALA A 71 45.47 -32.02 -31.40
CA ALA A 71 46.27 -31.72 -32.59
C ALA A 71 46.17 -32.79 -33.71
N ALA A 72 45.51 -33.92 -33.47
CA ALA A 72 45.17 -34.93 -34.47
C ALA A 72 43.72 -34.77 -35.00
N GLY A 73 42.97 -33.79 -34.50
CA GLY A 73 41.60 -33.49 -34.90
C GLY A 73 40.53 -34.31 -34.19
N SER A 74 40.89 -35.13 -33.18
CA SER A 74 39.91 -35.92 -32.42
C SER A 74 39.21 -35.03 -31.39
N THR A 75 37.88 -35.10 -31.33
CA THR A 75 37.07 -34.33 -30.38
C THR A 75 37.02 -35.04 -29.02
N LYS A 76 37.34 -34.31 -27.95
CA LYS A 76 37.11 -34.71 -26.56
C LYS A 76 36.25 -33.68 -25.83
N GLU A 77 35.12 -34.15 -25.35
CA GLU A 77 34.30 -33.46 -24.35
C GLU A 77 35.00 -33.43 -22.99
N TRP A 78 34.75 -32.38 -22.21
CA TRP A 78 35.09 -32.27 -20.81
C TRP A 78 33.97 -31.56 -20.04
N SER A 79 33.91 -31.80 -18.74
CA SER A 79 32.98 -31.14 -17.82
C SER A 79 33.70 -30.57 -16.60
N ALA A 80 33.16 -29.51 -16.02
CA ALA A 80 33.61 -28.94 -14.76
C ALA A 80 32.41 -28.37 -14.00
N SER A 81 32.28 -28.69 -12.70
CA SER A 81 31.22 -28.17 -11.83
C SER A 81 31.79 -27.22 -10.77
N VAL A 82 31.04 -26.16 -10.47
CA VAL A 82 31.33 -25.23 -9.36
C VAL A 82 30.03 -24.99 -8.60
N ARG A 83 30.03 -25.27 -7.29
CA ARG A 83 28.91 -24.94 -6.41
C ARG A 83 29.03 -23.52 -5.89
N MET A 84 27.95 -22.74 -5.93
CA MET A 84 27.91 -21.37 -5.39
C MET A 84 26.62 -21.08 -4.64
N ASP A 85 26.78 -20.36 -3.53
CA ASP A 85 25.73 -19.68 -2.77
C ASP A 85 25.09 -18.57 -3.64
N ILE A 86 23.76 -18.46 -3.56
CA ILE A 86 22.95 -17.58 -4.42
C ILE A 86 23.11 -16.08 -4.10
N ASP A 87 23.35 -15.72 -2.84
CA ASP A 87 23.57 -14.34 -2.41
C ASP A 87 25.00 -13.90 -2.70
N ILE A 88 25.97 -14.83 -2.65
CA ILE A 88 27.33 -14.59 -3.15
C ILE A 88 27.31 -14.36 -4.67
N ALA A 89 26.56 -15.16 -5.43
CA ALA A 89 26.42 -14.97 -6.87
C ALA A 89 25.80 -13.60 -7.20
N ALA A 90 24.73 -13.20 -6.53
CA ALA A 90 24.10 -11.88 -6.70
C ALA A 90 25.08 -10.72 -6.38
N SER A 91 25.80 -10.82 -5.27
CA SER A 91 26.79 -9.82 -4.83
C SER A 91 27.97 -9.69 -5.79
N PHE A 92 28.39 -10.81 -6.40
CA PHE A 92 29.49 -10.83 -7.37
C PHE A 92 29.13 -10.06 -8.66
N PHE A 93 27.88 -10.18 -9.13
CA PHE A 93 27.43 -9.45 -10.32
C PHE A 93 27.24 -7.94 -10.08
N THR A 94 26.74 -7.52 -8.91
CA THR A 94 26.64 -6.08 -8.57
C THR A 94 28.02 -5.41 -8.44
N CYS A 95 29.02 -6.13 -7.91
CA CYS A 95 30.39 -5.63 -7.82
C CYS A 95 31.04 -5.47 -9.21
N LEU A 96 30.74 -6.36 -10.16
CA LEU A 96 31.29 -6.31 -11.52
C LEU A 96 30.82 -5.10 -12.32
N ASP A 97 29.56 -4.69 -12.13
CA ASP A 97 28.95 -3.54 -12.84
C ASP A 97 29.61 -2.20 -12.43
N GLY A 98 30.03 -2.09 -11.16
CA GLY A 98 30.83 -0.96 -10.69
C GLY A 98 32.25 -0.92 -11.27
N ALA A 99 32.86 -2.07 -11.54
CA ALA A 99 34.21 -2.17 -12.10
C ALA A 99 34.28 -1.85 -13.61
N LEU A 100 33.16 -2.04 -14.33
CA LEU A 100 33.08 -1.83 -15.79
C LEU A 100 33.03 -0.35 -16.23
N HIS A 101 32.99 0.60 -15.30
CA HIS A 101 32.85 2.03 -15.59
C HIS A 101 33.94 2.94 -14.99
N ALA A 102 35.08 2.37 -14.58
CA ALA A 102 36.27 3.17 -14.28
C ALA A 102 36.98 3.63 -15.59
N PRO A 103 37.31 4.92 -15.76
CA PRO A 103 38.04 5.38 -16.93
C PRO A 103 39.49 4.86 -16.93
N THR A 104 39.97 4.42 -18.10
CA THR A 104 41.34 3.94 -18.28
C THR A 104 42.28 5.09 -18.62
N ASP A 105 43.08 5.54 -17.65
CA ASP A 105 44.07 6.62 -17.84
C ASP A 105 45.50 6.06 -17.71
N PRO A 106 46.32 6.03 -18.78
CA PRO A 106 47.55 5.23 -18.81
C PRO A 106 48.83 6.05 -18.58
N CYS A 107 49.15 6.46 -17.33
CA CYS A 107 50.48 7.00 -17.03
C CYS A 107 50.98 6.89 -15.58
N LEU A 108 52.30 6.66 -15.46
CA LEU A 108 53.23 6.95 -14.37
C LEU A 108 53.11 6.24 -12.99
N THR A 109 54.13 5.44 -12.71
CA THR A 109 54.66 5.05 -11.38
C THR A 109 56.09 5.61 -11.24
N PRO A 110 56.86 5.40 -10.14
CA PRO A 110 56.53 5.50 -8.70
C PRO A 110 57.59 6.27 -7.87
N SER A 111 57.22 7.01 -6.81
CA SER A 111 58.15 7.49 -5.74
C SER A 111 57.39 8.11 -4.53
N ILE A 112 57.88 8.21 -3.28
CA ILE A 112 58.83 7.43 -2.44
C ILE A 112 58.62 7.83 -0.94
N PHE A 113 58.73 6.87 -0.01
CA PHE A 113 58.99 6.95 1.46
C PHE A 113 58.44 8.04 2.43
N SER A 114 58.24 7.56 3.68
CA SER A 114 58.32 8.28 4.98
C SER A 114 57.13 9.17 5.39
N ALA A 115 56.92 9.50 6.68
CA ALA A 115 57.12 8.81 7.97
C ALA A 115 56.45 9.63 9.12
N ALA A 116 56.30 9.02 10.31
CA ALA A 116 56.44 9.57 11.68
C ALA A 116 56.35 11.10 11.95
N SER A 117 55.79 11.62 13.06
CA SER A 117 55.12 11.00 14.24
C SER A 117 54.73 12.04 15.33
N SER A 118 53.70 11.74 16.13
CA SER A 118 53.52 12.18 17.56
C SER A 118 53.35 13.70 17.85
N GLN A 119 53.02 14.24 19.03
CA GLN A 119 52.96 13.78 20.44
C GLN A 119 51.82 14.44 21.29
N LEU A 120 51.36 13.70 22.33
CA LEU A 120 51.03 14.08 23.74
C LEU A 120 49.98 15.17 24.14
N HIS A 121 49.11 14.75 25.09
CA HIS A 121 48.42 15.49 26.18
C HIS A 121 49.37 15.75 27.39
N PRO A 122 49.08 16.54 28.48
CA PRO A 122 47.80 16.58 29.25
C PRO A 122 47.37 17.86 30.06
N ASP A 123 46.18 17.76 30.66
CA ASP A 123 45.54 18.38 31.85
C ASP A 123 46.09 19.62 32.62
N ARG A 124 45.15 20.47 33.11
CA ARG A 124 45.02 20.84 34.55
C ARG A 124 43.74 21.63 35.02
N THR A 125 42.91 20.95 35.81
CA THR A 125 42.33 21.34 37.15
C THR A 125 41.61 22.69 37.46
N SER A 126 40.31 22.56 37.83
CA SER A 126 39.66 22.92 39.13
C SER A 126 39.13 24.33 39.53
N SER A 127 37.89 24.33 40.09
CA SER A 127 37.22 25.31 41.01
C SER A 127 36.86 26.72 40.49
N GLY A 128 35.83 27.46 40.95
CA GLY A 128 34.62 27.10 41.72
C GLY A 128 34.45 27.76 43.12
N TYR A 129 33.55 28.75 43.29
CA TYR A 129 32.83 29.09 44.55
C TYR A 129 31.65 30.10 44.32
N SER A 130 30.92 30.48 45.38
CA SER A 130 29.60 31.19 45.37
C SER A 130 29.52 32.37 46.39
N THR A 131 28.59 33.33 46.22
CA THR A 131 28.04 34.19 47.32
C THR A 131 26.69 34.88 46.96
N LYS A 132 26.09 35.68 47.88
CA LYS A 132 24.62 35.95 47.95
C LYS A 132 24.18 37.43 48.03
N SER A 133 22.99 37.72 47.47
CA SER A 133 21.84 38.54 47.99
C SER A 133 22.00 39.93 48.64
N THR A 134 21.11 40.90 48.34
CA THR A 134 20.00 41.37 49.23
C THR A 134 19.17 42.57 48.70
N LYS A 135 17.89 42.66 49.15
CA LYS A 135 16.94 43.83 49.14
C LYS A 135 16.39 44.29 47.76
N SER A 136 15.31 45.09 47.63
CA SER A 136 14.01 45.31 48.36
C SER A 136 13.11 46.25 47.50
N THR A 137 11.88 46.72 47.82
CA THR A 137 11.01 46.75 49.03
C THR A 137 9.52 46.97 48.67
N ASN A 138 8.61 46.33 49.40
CA ASN A 138 7.26 46.72 49.90
C ASN A 138 6.21 47.66 49.21
N ASP A 139 4.94 47.35 49.55
CA ASP A 139 3.73 48.20 49.77
C ASP A 139 2.91 48.75 48.56
N THR A 140 1.57 48.87 48.57
CA THR A 140 0.47 48.31 49.42
C THR A 140 -0.93 48.40 48.75
N LEU A 141 -1.88 47.52 49.14
CA LEU A 141 -3.37 47.69 49.21
C LEU A 141 -4.19 48.03 47.92
N ALA A 142 -5.54 47.93 47.87
CA ALA A 142 -6.52 46.91 48.33
C ALA A 142 -7.96 47.26 47.87
N SER A 143 -8.84 46.24 47.71
CA SER A 143 -10.33 46.30 47.81
C SER A 143 -11.13 47.18 46.80
N ALA A 144 -12.45 46.99 46.58
CA ALA A 144 -13.32 45.81 46.72
C ALA A 144 -14.66 46.03 45.96
N MET A 145 -15.36 44.92 45.64
CA MET A 145 -16.81 44.74 45.40
C MET A 145 -17.72 45.93 45.03
N LEU A 146 -18.51 45.78 43.96
CA LEU A 146 -19.97 45.50 44.04
C LEU A 146 -20.63 45.27 42.66
N SER A 147 -21.72 44.50 42.66
CA SER A 147 -22.74 44.37 41.59
C SER A 147 -24.03 45.12 42.07
N PRO A 148 -25.17 45.23 41.33
CA PRO A 148 -25.63 44.43 40.17
C PRO A 148 -26.53 45.15 39.11
N GLU A 149 -27.17 44.33 38.26
CA GLU A 149 -28.49 44.50 37.58
C GLU A 149 -28.69 45.29 36.24
N ARG A 150 -29.10 44.49 35.23
CA ARG A 150 -30.30 44.59 34.35
C ARG A 150 -30.45 45.64 33.22
N ASN A 151 -30.67 45.05 32.04
CA ASN A 151 -31.75 45.29 31.07
C ASN A 151 -31.64 46.38 29.99
N THR A 152 -32.35 46.08 28.89
CA THR A 152 -32.58 46.85 27.65
C THR A 152 -31.35 47.08 26.76
N ALA A 153 -31.44 47.18 25.43
CA ALA A 153 -32.27 46.59 24.35
C ALA A 153 -32.13 47.51 23.11
N ALA A 154 -32.43 46.97 21.92
CA ALA A 154 -32.56 47.67 20.63
C ALA A 154 -31.27 48.18 19.92
N GLU A 155 -31.01 47.54 18.77
CA GLU A 155 -30.93 48.15 17.43
C GLU A 155 -29.68 48.93 16.92
N GLU A 156 -29.14 48.34 15.83
CA GLU A 156 -28.73 48.94 14.55
C GLU A 156 -27.36 49.63 14.29
N SER A 157 -26.92 49.37 13.05
CA SER A 157 -25.99 50.14 12.20
C SER A 157 -24.47 50.02 12.41
N GLN A 158 -23.87 49.22 11.52
CA GLN A 158 -22.61 49.42 10.77
C GLN A 158 -21.68 50.60 11.18
N GLN A 159 -20.39 50.31 11.40
CA GLN A 159 -19.37 50.60 10.36
C GLN A 159 -18.02 49.89 10.59
N VAL A 160 -17.19 49.90 9.55
CA VAL A 160 -15.89 49.22 9.46
C VAL A 160 -14.77 50.06 10.06
N SER A 161 -13.85 49.43 10.81
CA SER A 161 -12.46 49.88 10.87
C SER A 161 -11.51 48.70 11.06
N SER A 162 -10.32 48.80 10.47
CA SER A 162 -9.29 47.77 10.47
C SER A 162 -8.12 48.16 11.37
N SER A 163 -7.50 47.22 12.07
CA SER A 163 -6.19 47.44 12.70
C SER A 163 -5.26 46.22 12.54
N THR A 164 -4.03 46.53 12.13
CA THR A 164 -2.92 45.61 11.87
C THR A 164 -2.50 44.79 13.08
N ALA A 165 -2.31 43.48 12.89
CA ALA A 165 -1.51 42.68 13.81
C ALA A 165 -0.01 43.00 13.63
N GLN A 166 0.75 43.06 14.73
CA GLN A 166 2.21 43.21 14.70
C GLN A 166 2.89 41.84 14.82
N HIS A 167 3.88 41.57 13.97
CA HIS A 167 4.70 40.36 14.07
C HIS A 167 5.68 40.44 15.25
N THR A 168 5.74 39.39 16.05
CA THR A 168 6.85 39.11 16.97
C THR A 168 7.59 37.85 16.53
N HIS A 169 8.90 37.96 16.27
CA HIS A 169 9.73 36.81 15.93
C HIS A 169 9.99 35.94 17.16
N VAL A 170 9.89 34.62 16.99
CA VAL A 170 10.47 33.62 17.90
C VAL A 170 11.42 32.75 17.08
N GLN A 171 12.65 32.57 17.54
CA GLN A 171 13.64 31.70 16.90
C GLN A 171 13.40 30.25 17.32
N PHE A 172 13.40 29.32 16.37
CA PHE A 172 13.41 27.89 16.64
C PHE A 172 14.84 27.33 16.62
N ALA A 173 15.12 26.42 17.56
CA ALA A 173 16.33 25.60 17.59
C ALA A 173 16.17 24.37 16.66
N PRO A 174 17.27 23.76 16.19
CA PRO A 174 17.18 22.58 15.33
C PRO A 174 16.64 21.35 16.10
N PRO A 175 15.76 20.55 15.49
CA PRO A 175 15.23 19.33 16.12
C PRO A 175 16.28 18.21 16.16
N GLY A 176 16.20 17.37 17.19
CA GLY A 176 16.95 16.12 17.29
C GLY A 176 16.31 14.98 16.49
N THR A 177 17.05 13.89 16.32
CA THR A 177 16.58 12.67 15.62
C THR A 177 15.74 11.78 16.55
N ASP A 178 14.42 11.88 16.48
CA ASP A 178 13.49 11.00 17.23
C ASP A 178 13.11 9.74 16.43
N ALA A 179 13.17 8.58 17.09
CA ALA A 179 13.10 7.26 16.46
C ALA A 179 11.67 6.70 16.29
N HIS A 180 10.70 7.53 15.89
CA HIS A 180 9.27 7.20 15.97
C HIS A 180 8.62 6.58 14.72
N ASP A 181 9.34 6.47 13.60
CA ASP A 181 8.74 6.22 12.28
C ASP A 181 8.61 4.74 11.88
N ALA A 182 9.13 3.81 12.68
CA ALA A 182 9.45 2.44 12.25
C ALA A 182 8.30 1.42 12.21
N LEU A 183 7.07 1.74 12.68
CA LEU A 183 6.01 0.73 12.88
C LEU A 183 5.03 0.53 11.71
N ASP A 184 4.97 1.45 10.74
CA ASP A 184 3.83 1.57 9.81
C ASP A 184 4.00 0.70 8.52
N LEU A 185 4.33 -0.59 8.70
CA LEU A 185 5.20 -1.30 7.72
C LEU A 185 4.93 -2.76 7.34
N LEU A 186 3.98 -3.50 7.93
CA LEU A 186 3.95 -4.99 7.81
C LEU A 186 2.66 -5.63 7.29
N SER A 187 1.82 -4.89 6.56
CA SER A 187 0.66 -5.47 5.90
C SER A 187 0.14 -4.59 4.75
N MET A 188 0.49 -4.89 3.48
CA MET A 188 -0.32 -4.67 2.26
C MET A 188 0.20 -5.46 1.04
N THR A 189 -0.72 -5.89 0.16
CA THR A 189 -0.42 -6.33 -1.22
C THR A 189 -0.57 -5.16 -2.23
N PRO A 190 0.10 -5.22 -3.41
CA PRO A 190 0.68 -4.01 -4.03
C PRO A 190 -0.25 -2.89 -4.50
N CYS A 191 -1.55 -3.14 -4.68
CA CYS A 191 -2.44 -2.22 -5.41
C CYS A 191 -3.48 -1.47 -4.54
N ARG A 192 -3.42 -1.59 -3.20
CA ARG A 192 -4.29 -0.82 -2.26
C ARG A 192 -3.53 0.02 -1.23
N ILE A 193 -2.24 0.27 -1.45
CA ILE A 193 -1.36 1.05 -0.56
C ILE A 193 -1.63 2.55 -0.66
N PHE A 194 -2.83 2.95 -0.25
CA PHE A 194 -3.25 4.34 -0.24
C PHE A 194 -2.78 5.02 1.04
N LEU A 195 -1.52 5.46 0.95
CA LEU A 195 -0.93 6.60 1.64
C LEU A 195 -0.89 6.49 3.18
N ARG A 196 0.32 6.31 3.74
CA ARG A 196 0.56 6.59 5.17
C ARG A 196 0.12 8.03 5.48
N PRO A 197 -0.38 8.35 6.69
CA PRO A 197 -0.95 9.68 7.01
C PRO A 197 -0.08 10.87 6.57
N ARG A 198 1.25 10.81 6.75
CA ARG A 198 2.18 11.86 6.32
C ARG A 198 2.19 12.15 4.82
N TYR A 199 1.89 11.17 3.98
CA TYR A 199 1.72 11.43 2.56
C TYR A 199 0.48 12.28 2.32
N LEU A 200 -0.66 11.96 2.94
CA LEU A 200 -1.88 12.77 2.85
C LEU A 200 -1.68 14.19 3.40
N GLU A 201 -0.92 14.34 4.48
CA GLU A 201 -0.54 15.63 5.07
C GLU A 201 0.26 16.48 4.07
N TYR A 202 1.37 15.96 3.52
CA TYR A 202 2.20 16.68 2.54
C TYR A 202 1.52 16.90 1.18
N GLN A 203 0.59 16.03 0.78
CA GLN A 203 -0.24 16.22 -0.41
C GLN A 203 -1.22 17.40 -0.24
N GLU A 204 -1.88 17.52 0.92
CA GLU A 204 -2.74 18.69 1.17
C GLU A 204 -1.91 19.97 1.40
N GLU A 205 -0.71 19.89 1.97
CA GLU A 205 0.23 21.02 2.04
C GLU A 205 0.59 21.51 0.62
N LEU A 206 1.06 20.62 -0.26
CA LEU A 206 1.39 20.94 -1.64
C LEU A 206 0.18 21.50 -2.39
N ARG A 207 -1.00 20.89 -2.24
CA ARG A 207 -2.24 21.36 -2.88
C ARG A 207 -2.62 22.78 -2.42
N CYS A 208 -2.55 23.05 -1.11
CA CYS A 208 -2.79 24.39 -0.55
C CYS A 208 -1.78 25.43 -1.07
N LEU A 209 -0.49 25.09 -1.08
CA LEU A 209 0.58 25.96 -1.58
C LEU A 209 0.38 26.32 -3.06
N ILE A 210 0.01 25.35 -3.88
CA ILE A 210 -0.27 25.55 -5.31
C ILE A 210 -1.52 26.42 -5.51
N PHE A 211 -2.64 26.13 -4.86
CA PHE A 211 -3.86 26.93 -5.02
C PHE A 211 -3.68 28.39 -4.57
N ASN A 212 -2.99 28.64 -3.46
CA ASN A 212 -2.67 30.01 -3.03
C ASN A 212 -1.84 30.77 -4.08
N THR A 213 -0.94 30.06 -4.79
CA THR A 213 -0.11 30.64 -5.85
C THR A 213 -0.94 30.96 -7.10
N ALA A 214 -1.81 30.05 -7.54
CA ALA A 214 -2.70 30.28 -8.67
C ALA A 214 -3.74 31.38 -8.40
N GLN A 215 -4.34 31.41 -7.21
CA GLN A 215 -5.32 32.44 -6.81
C GLN A 215 -4.69 33.84 -6.74
N THR A 216 -3.46 33.97 -6.24
CA THR A 216 -2.76 35.26 -6.24
C THR A 216 -2.21 35.64 -7.62
N ALA A 217 -2.14 34.71 -8.56
CA ALA A 217 -1.78 34.96 -9.96
C ALA A 217 -2.96 35.39 -10.85
N ALA A 218 -4.21 35.04 -10.48
CA ALA A 218 -5.40 35.46 -11.20
C ALA A 218 -5.58 37.00 -11.21
N PRO A 219 -5.93 37.62 -12.36
CA PRO A 219 -6.17 39.06 -12.43
C PRO A 219 -7.43 39.43 -11.65
N THR A 220 -7.29 40.35 -10.67
CA THR A 220 -8.34 40.63 -9.68
C THR A 220 -9.50 41.51 -10.17
N ARG A 221 -9.51 41.91 -11.45
CA ARG A 221 -10.62 42.63 -12.10
C ARG A 221 -10.66 42.30 -13.60
N GLU A 222 -11.83 41.90 -14.10
CA GLU A 222 -12.17 42.21 -15.49
C GLU A 222 -12.43 43.72 -15.62
N GLY A 223 -11.87 44.33 -16.66
CA GLY A 223 -12.18 45.71 -17.03
C GLY A 223 -13.44 45.75 -17.88
N THR A 224 -14.39 46.63 -17.55
CA THR A 224 -15.55 46.90 -18.41
C THR A 224 -15.06 47.37 -19.78
N PRO A 225 -15.54 46.80 -20.90
CA PRO A 225 -14.98 47.12 -22.22
C PRO A 225 -15.42 48.51 -22.68
N GLU A 226 -14.49 49.48 -22.69
CA GLU A 226 -14.67 50.73 -23.44
C GLU A 226 -14.38 50.51 -24.94
N PRO A 227 -15.25 50.96 -25.85
CA PRO A 227 -15.06 50.74 -27.28
C PRO A 227 -14.12 51.79 -27.89
N GLY A 228 -12.89 51.41 -28.21
CA GLY A 228 -12.04 52.20 -29.13
C GLY A 228 -10.53 52.13 -28.96
N THR A 229 -10.01 51.51 -27.91
CA THR A 229 -8.56 51.45 -27.63
C THR A 229 -7.99 50.04 -27.78
N THR A 230 -6.84 49.96 -28.47
CA THR A 230 -6.04 48.73 -28.54
C THR A 230 -5.56 48.31 -27.16
N LEU A 231 -5.76 47.05 -26.80
CA LEU A 231 -5.24 46.46 -25.56
C LEU A 231 -3.71 46.68 -25.46
N PRO A 232 -3.17 47.09 -24.30
CA PRO A 232 -1.73 47.04 -24.06
C PRO A 232 -1.23 45.59 -24.13
N GLU A 233 -0.04 45.39 -24.69
CA GLU A 233 0.66 44.10 -24.57
C GLU A 233 0.84 43.73 -23.10
N ALA A 234 0.75 42.43 -22.80
CA ALA A 234 0.98 41.94 -21.44
C ALA A 234 2.39 42.35 -20.97
N LEU A 235 2.47 43.00 -19.80
CA LEU A 235 3.74 43.44 -19.24
C LEU A 235 4.72 42.26 -19.18
N PRO A 236 5.91 42.35 -19.81
CA PRO A 236 6.84 41.22 -19.82
C PRO A 236 7.26 40.90 -18.39
N LEU A 237 7.06 39.64 -17.99
CA LEU A 237 7.63 39.08 -16.77
C LEU A 237 9.15 39.24 -16.84
N VAL A 238 9.68 40.23 -16.11
CA VAL A 238 11.12 40.52 -16.10
C VAL A 238 11.85 39.27 -15.62
N PRO A 239 12.75 38.67 -16.43
CA PRO A 239 13.54 37.54 -15.98
C PRO A 239 14.45 38.02 -14.85
N SER A 240 14.17 37.56 -13.64
CA SER A 240 15.08 37.66 -12.50
C SER A 240 16.27 36.74 -12.79
N PHE A 241 17.24 37.26 -13.55
CA PHE A 241 18.47 36.56 -13.89
C PHE A 241 19.07 35.93 -12.62
N PRO A 242 19.25 34.59 -12.57
CA PRO A 242 19.79 33.94 -11.39
C PRO A 242 21.13 34.55 -11.02
N ASN A 243 21.25 35.03 -9.78
CA ASN A 243 22.48 35.64 -9.31
C ASN A 243 23.60 34.58 -9.42
N PRO A 244 24.75 34.85 -10.08
CA PRO A 244 25.73 33.80 -10.38
C PRO A 244 26.33 33.10 -9.13
N SER A 245 26.27 33.77 -7.97
CA SER A 245 26.58 33.17 -6.66
C SER A 245 25.67 31.99 -6.31
N ASP A 246 24.40 32.08 -6.69
CA ASP A 246 23.30 31.26 -6.20
C ASP A 246 23.15 30.01 -7.08
N ASP A 247 23.32 30.14 -8.40
CA ASP A 247 23.49 28.99 -9.30
C ASP A 247 24.74 28.16 -8.91
N ALA A 248 25.85 28.83 -8.60
CA ALA A 248 27.05 28.17 -8.09
C ALA A 248 26.87 27.56 -6.69
N ALA A 249 25.96 28.07 -5.86
CA ALA A 249 25.58 27.44 -4.59
C ALA A 249 24.70 26.21 -4.81
N ASN A 250 23.65 26.34 -5.62
CA ASN A 250 22.72 25.27 -5.99
C ASN A 250 23.43 24.08 -6.62
N ARG A 251 24.37 24.30 -7.56
CA ARG A 251 25.19 23.22 -8.15
C ARG A 251 26.05 22.48 -7.14
N ARG A 252 26.58 23.19 -6.13
CA ARG A 252 27.32 22.56 -5.02
C ARG A 252 26.39 21.75 -4.11
N GLN A 253 25.18 22.24 -3.82
CA GLN A 253 24.18 21.48 -3.08
C GLN A 253 23.70 20.25 -3.86
N ALA A 254 23.44 20.36 -5.16
CA ALA A 254 23.07 19.25 -6.03
C ALA A 254 24.16 18.17 -6.06
N ALA A 255 25.43 18.56 -6.20
CA ALA A 255 26.57 17.64 -6.14
C ALA A 255 26.70 16.96 -4.76
N GLN A 256 26.44 17.68 -3.66
CA GLN A 256 26.41 17.10 -2.31
C GLN A 256 25.25 16.11 -2.13
N THR A 257 24.05 16.42 -2.63
CA THR A 257 22.90 15.52 -2.63
C THR A 257 23.18 14.23 -3.41
N LEU A 258 23.86 14.33 -4.56
CA LEU A 258 24.24 13.18 -5.41
C LEU A 258 25.51 12.44 -4.96
N ALA A 259 26.22 12.93 -3.94
CA ALA A 259 27.36 12.21 -3.35
C ALA A 259 26.93 10.95 -2.57
N SER A 260 25.65 10.80 -2.24
CA SER A 260 25.07 9.55 -1.75
C SER A 260 24.93 8.54 -2.90
N PRO A 261 25.56 7.34 -2.84
CA PRO A 261 25.46 6.34 -3.90
C PRO A 261 24.02 5.95 -4.24
N ARG A 262 23.13 5.95 -3.24
CA ARG A 262 21.70 5.62 -3.39
C ARG A 262 20.90 6.72 -4.09
N ARG A 263 21.22 8.00 -3.84
CA ARG A 263 20.62 9.12 -4.58
C ARG A 263 21.14 9.18 -6.03
N LEU A 264 22.39 8.78 -6.26
CA LEU A 264 22.92 8.58 -7.62
C LEU A 264 22.23 7.41 -8.36
N GLU A 265 21.94 6.30 -7.67
CA GLU A 265 21.16 5.18 -8.18
C GLU A 265 19.74 5.61 -8.59
N PHE A 266 19.05 6.39 -7.75
CA PHE A 266 17.75 6.96 -8.11
C PHE A 266 17.82 7.88 -9.34
N LEU A 267 18.85 8.72 -9.48
CA LEU A 267 19.00 9.54 -10.69
C LEU A 267 19.26 8.70 -11.95
N LYS A 268 20.04 7.61 -11.85
CA LYS A 268 20.24 6.65 -12.96
C LYS A 268 18.92 6.00 -13.37
N ASN A 269 18.16 5.47 -12.40
CA ASN A 269 16.86 4.85 -12.66
C ASN A 269 15.84 5.85 -13.25
N TYR A 270 15.86 7.10 -12.79
CA TYR A 270 15.02 8.15 -13.37
C TYR A 270 15.26 8.31 -14.89
N VAL A 271 16.50 8.52 -15.30
CA VAL A 271 16.85 8.78 -16.71
C VAL A 271 16.65 7.55 -17.61
N ALA A 272 16.80 6.34 -17.06
CA ALA A 272 16.71 5.08 -17.78
C ALA A 272 15.28 4.51 -17.89
N GLU A 273 14.51 4.53 -16.79
CA GLU A 273 13.23 3.79 -16.67
C GLU A 273 12.02 4.72 -16.52
N VAL A 274 12.15 5.86 -15.82
CA VAL A 274 11.01 6.74 -15.46
C VAL A 274 10.77 7.81 -16.52
N ALA A 275 11.82 8.55 -16.91
CA ALA A 275 11.75 9.63 -17.87
C ALA A 275 11.12 9.21 -19.23
N PRO A 276 11.36 8.00 -19.77
CA PRO A 276 10.69 7.53 -21.00
C PRO A 276 9.15 7.45 -20.97
N TRP A 277 8.51 7.50 -19.79
CA TRP A 277 7.04 7.65 -19.68
C TRP A 277 6.58 9.10 -19.83
N LEU A 278 7.43 10.03 -19.38
CA LEU A 278 7.20 11.47 -19.39
C LEU A 278 7.56 12.04 -20.77
N ASP A 279 8.72 11.65 -21.32
CA ASP A 279 9.24 11.87 -22.70
C ASP A 279 8.35 11.22 -23.80
N MET A 280 7.22 10.59 -23.46
CA MET A 280 6.32 10.01 -24.47
C MET A 280 5.65 11.13 -25.28
N PHE A 281 5.85 11.13 -26.60
CA PHE A 281 5.53 12.24 -27.51
C PHE A 281 6.45 13.47 -27.31
N ASP A 282 7.73 13.20 -27.03
CA ASP A 282 8.82 14.19 -26.99
C ASP A 282 10.17 13.55 -27.38
N ASN A 283 10.60 13.72 -28.64
CA ASN A 283 11.92 13.31 -29.13
C ASN A 283 13.09 14.13 -28.55
N ASP A 284 12.86 15.36 -28.08
CA ASP A 284 13.90 16.21 -27.46
C ASP A 284 14.19 15.81 -26.01
N ARG A 285 13.40 14.86 -25.47
CA ARG A 285 13.55 14.22 -24.16
C ARG A 285 13.71 15.23 -23.03
N ALA A 286 12.73 16.12 -22.89
CA ALA A 286 12.75 17.16 -21.89
C ALA A 286 12.86 16.60 -20.46
N PHE A 287 12.23 15.46 -20.15
CA PHE A 287 12.40 14.79 -18.86
C PHE A 287 13.65 13.92 -18.81
N GLY A 288 14.07 13.32 -19.92
CA GLY A 288 15.28 12.49 -20.00
C GLY A 288 16.61 13.26 -19.98
N ILE A 289 16.60 14.53 -20.40
CA ILE A 289 17.80 15.35 -20.62
C ILE A 289 17.66 16.73 -19.97
N GLN A 290 16.65 17.51 -20.35
CA GLN A 290 16.57 18.94 -19.99
C GLN A 290 16.28 19.13 -18.48
N VAL A 291 15.37 18.35 -17.91
CA VAL A 291 15.04 18.33 -16.47
C VAL A 291 16.24 17.88 -15.62
N PRO A 292 16.96 16.77 -15.92
CA PRO A 292 18.21 16.43 -15.24
C PRO A 292 19.29 17.50 -15.30
N VAL A 293 19.40 18.27 -16.39
CA VAL A 293 20.32 19.41 -16.49
C VAL A 293 19.85 20.58 -15.60
N LEU A 294 18.56 20.92 -15.65
CA LEU A 294 17.94 21.97 -14.83
C LEU A 294 17.95 21.64 -13.33
N ALA A 295 17.88 20.35 -12.97
CA ALA A 295 17.98 19.86 -11.60
C ALA A 295 19.37 20.10 -10.98
N GLN A 296 20.42 20.23 -11.78
CA GLN A 296 21.75 20.62 -11.27
C GLN A 296 21.75 22.03 -10.69
N SER A 297 20.91 22.93 -11.21
CA SER A 297 20.75 24.31 -10.76
C SER A 297 19.50 24.54 -9.89
N SER A 298 18.66 23.52 -9.70
CA SER A 298 17.41 23.58 -8.94
C SER A 298 17.30 22.42 -7.95
N PRO A 299 17.66 22.63 -6.66
CA PRO A 299 17.55 21.60 -5.63
C PRO A 299 16.14 21.02 -5.48
N ALA A 300 15.09 21.85 -5.53
CA ALA A 300 13.70 21.39 -5.46
C ALA A 300 13.34 20.41 -6.60
N LEU A 301 13.78 20.69 -7.82
CA LEU A 301 13.57 19.80 -8.97
C LEU A 301 14.38 18.51 -8.86
N LEU A 302 15.61 18.58 -8.35
CA LEU A 302 16.42 17.39 -8.07
C LEU A 302 15.73 16.48 -7.04
N TYR A 303 15.22 17.04 -5.94
CA TYR A 303 14.50 16.27 -4.94
C TYR A 303 13.19 15.66 -5.49
N ALA A 304 12.43 16.38 -6.32
CA ALA A 304 11.24 15.84 -6.99
C ALA A 304 11.55 14.67 -7.95
N VAL A 305 12.60 14.83 -8.77
CA VAL A 305 13.13 13.80 -9.69
C VAL A 305 13.55 12.53 -8.92
N LEU A 306 14.28 12.70 -7.82
CA LEU A 306 14.72 11.60 -6.97
C LEU A 306 13.53 10.93 -6.25
N ALA A 307 12.55 11.70 -5.75
CA ALA A 307 11.37 11.19 -5.05
C ALA A 307 10.51 10.29 -5.95
N LEU A 308 10.22 10.72 -7.19
CA LEU A 308 9.47 9.93 -8.17
C LEU A 308 10.21 8.61 -8.49
N SER A 309 11.52 8.65 -8.68
CA SER A 309 12.31 7.45 -8.98
C SER A 309 12.45 6.49 -7.78
N ALA A 310 12.65 7.00 -6.57
CA ALA A 310 12.65 6.18 -5.36
C ALA A 310 11.29 5.48 -5.18
N ARG A 311 10.20 6.22 -5.39
CA ARG A 311 8.83 5.70 -5.28
C ARG A 311 8.53 4.62 -6.33
N GLN A 312 9.06 4.78 -7.53
CA GLN A 312 8.94 3.82 -8.61
C GLN A 312 9.64 2.49 -8.27
N LEU A 313 10.87 2.56 -7.72
CA LEU A 313 11.62 1.37 -7.29
C LEU A 313 10.93 0.65 -6.12
N GLU A 314 10.45 1.38 -5.10
CA GLU A 314 9.67 0.80 -3.99
C GLU A 314 8.50 -0.07 -4.48
N ARG A 315 7.76 0.39 -5.50
CA ARG A 315 6.63 -0.36 -6.07
C ARG A 315 7.05 -1.50 -7.01
N LYS A 316 8.12 -1.31 -7.81
CA LYS A 316 8.65 -2.34 -8.73
C LYS A 316 9.36 -3.48 -8.01
N GLU A 317 10.06 -3.19 -6.92
CA GLU A 317 10.80 -4.18 -6.11
C GLU A 317 10.00 -4.74 -4.93
N GLY A 318 8.86 -4.12 -4.57
CA GLY A 318 8.06 -4.47 -3.41
C GLY A 318 8.69 -4.11 -2.06
N ARG A 319 9.76 -3.29 -2.06
CA ARG A 319 10.50 -2.88 -0.85
C ARG A 319 9.75 -1.79 -0.08
N GLN A 320 8.73 -2.18 0.68
CA GLN A 320 7.89 -1.27 1.47
C GLN A 320 8.67 -0.50 2.58
N SER A 321 9.86 -0.98 2.98
CA SER A 321 10.66 -0.48 4.10
C SER A 321 11.54 0.74 3.82
N SER A 322 11.58 1.26 2.59
CA SER A 322 12.26 2.52 2.31
C SER A 322 11.42 3.72 2.75
N PHE A 323 12.07 4.72 3.33
CA PHE A 323 11.47 6.02 3.65
C PHE A 323 11.94 7.11 2.67
N ASP A 324 12.88 6.77 1.79
CA ASP A 324 13.59 7.67 0.87
C ASP A 324 12.63 8.48 0.00
N SER A 325 11.61 7.84 -0.58
CA SER A 325 10.63 8.57 -1.41
C SER A 325 9.86 9.63 -0.63
N LEU A 326 9.60 9.42 0.67
CA LEU A 326 8.89 10.37 1.54
C LEU A 326 9.82 11.49 2.02
N GLU A 327 11.07 11.17 2.39
CA GLU A 327 12.11 12.16 2.73
C GLU A 327 12.38 13.11 1.55
N LEU A 328 12.59 12.53 0.36
CA LEU A 328 12.85 13.29 -0.87
C LEU A 328 11.63 14.13 -1.29
N TYR A 329 10.41 13.62 -1.07
CA TYR A 329 9.16 14.34 -1.36
C TYR A 329 8.96 15.54 -0.42
N GLN A 330 9.14 15.35 0.88
CA GLN A 330 9.07 16.42 1.88
C GLN A 330 10.09 17.53 1.59
N GLU A 331 11.34 17.17 1.29
CA GLU A 331 12.40 18.15 1.01
C GLU A 331 12.15 18.88 -0.33
N ALA A 332 11.55 18.22 -1.33
CA ALA A 332 11.10 18.88 -2.56
C ALA A 332 10.05 19.98 -2.28
N ILE A 333 9.02 19.68 -1.47
CA ILE A 333 7.98 20.64 -1.08
C ILE A 333 8.60 21.80 -0.29
N ARG A 334 9.43 21.50 0.71
CA ARG A 334 10.10 22.51 1.55
C ARG A 334 10.96 23.49 0.73
N LEU A 335 11.56 23.03 -0.36
CA LEU A 335 12.36 23.84 -1.29
C LEU A 335 11.53 24.48 -2.41
N LEU A 336 10.30 24.03 -2.66
CA LEU A 336 9.36 24.62 -3.63
C LEU A 336 8.66 25.86 -3.07
N THR A 337 8.35 25.90 -1.77
CA THR A 337 7.62 27.03 -1.13
C THR A 337 8.22 28.42 -1.42
N PRO A 338 9.55 28.64 -1.39
CA PRO A 338 10.14 29.93 -1.79
C PRO A 338 10.01 30.25 -3.29
N LEU A 339 10.04 29.23 -4.17
CA LEU A 339 9.92 29.40 -5.62
C LEU A 339 8.51 29.87 -6.00
N LEU A 340 7.48 29.29 -5.36
CA LEU A 340 6.07 29.67 -5.53
C LEU A 340 5.84 31.17 -5.25
N GLN A 341 6.48 31.72 -4.21
CA GLN A 341 6.36 33.14 -3.87
C GLN A 341 6.95 34.09 -4.93
N VAL A 342 7.95 33.65 -5.69
CA VAL A 342 8.62 34.46 -6.73
C VAL A 342 8.21 34.11 -8.17
N ARG A 343 7.27 33.16 -8.34
CA ARG A 343 6.73 32.71 -9.64
C ARG A 343 7.80 32.23 -10.64
N ASP A 344 8.82 31.53 -10.15
CA ASP A 344 9.82 30.91 -11.02
C ASP A 344 9.19 29.84 -11.92
N GLN A 345 9.33 29.93 -13.25
CA GLN A 345 8.78 28.94 -14.19
C GLN A 345 9.21 27.48 -13.89
N LYS A 346 10.31 27.27 -13.15
CA LYS A 346 10.73 25.96 -12.65
C LYS A 346 9.68 25.27 -11.76
N ILE A 347 8.73 26.01 -11.17
CA ILE A 347 7.57 25.46 -10.45
C ILE A 347 6.85 24.40 -11.30
N ILE A 348 6.63 24.66 -12.59
CA ILE A 348 5.75 23.87 -13.45
C ILE A 348 6.29 22.43 -13.64
N PRO A 349 7.56 22.19 -14.05
CA PRO A 349 8.12 20.84 -14.06
C PRO A 349 8.23 20.21 -12.67
N ILE A 350 8.50 20.98 -11.60
CA ILE A 350 8.52 20.43 -10.23
C ILE A 350 7.15 19.87 -9.86
N CYS A 351 6.08 20.69 -9.94
CA CYS A 351 4.72 20.28 -9.61
C CYS A 351 4.22 19.14 -10.51
N THR A 352 4.58 19.12 -11.80
CA THR A 352 4.20 18.03 -12.72
C THR A 352 4.85 16.69 -12.31
N ILE A 353 6.11 16.71 -11.90
CA ILE A 353 6.83 15.50 -11.44
C ILE A 353 6.33 15.05 -10.06
N LEU A 354 6.05 15.98 -9.14
CA LEU A 354 5.44 15.68 -7.85
C LEU A 354 4.02 15.10 -8.02
N CYS A 355 3.19 15.68 -8.89
CA CYS A 355 1.85 15.15 -9.21
C CYS A 355 1.91 13.73 -9.78
N CYS A 356 2.87 13.44 -10.67
CA CYS A 356 3.11 12.07 -11.14
C CYS A 356 3.48 11.12 -9.99
N MET A 357 4.27 11.58 -9.01
CA MET A 357 4.65 10.81 -7.81
C MET A 357 3.46 10.59 -6.85
N GLU A 358 2.59 11.60 -6.70
CA GLU A 358 1.32 11.49 -5.99
C GLU A 358 0.40 10.48 -6.68
N MET A 359 0.23 10.52 -8.00
CA MET A 359 -0.57 9.55 -8.76
C MET A 359 0.00 8.12 -8.66
N MET A 360 1.33 7.97 -8.62
CA MET A 360 1.98 6.69 -8.32
C MET A 360 1.79 6.22 -6.87
N SER A 361 1.20 7.03 -5.98
CA SER A 361 1.06 6.75 -4.54
C SER A 361 -0.40 6.72 -4.04
N ALA A 362 -1.30 7.46 -4.69
CA ALA A 362 -2.71 7.61 -4.35
C ALA A 362 -3.63 6.64 -5.12
N SER A 363 -4.92 6.64 -4.84
CA SER A 363 -5.88 5.84 -5.62
C SER A 363 -6.24 6.53 -6.94
N ALA A 364 -6.67 5.73 -7.92
CA ALA A 364 -7.15 6.26 -9.19
C ALA A 364 -8.39 7.16 -9.06
N GLN A 365 -9.11 7.08 -7.93
CA GLN A 365 -10.22 7.97 -7.61
C GLN A 365 -9.72 9.35 -7.11
N ASP A 366 -8.57 9.37 -6.44
CA ASP A 366 -7.93 10.60 -5.93
C ASP A 366 -7.11 11.34 -6.99
N TRP A 367 -6.72 10.69 -8.10
CA TRP A 367 -5.85 11.27 -9.15
C TRP A 367 -6.32 12.64 -9.64
N ARG A 368 -7.65 12.88 -9.74
CA ARG A 368 -8.22 14.18 -10.12
C ARG A 368 -7.84 15.28 -9.13
N LYS A 369 -7.90 15.02 -7.82
CA LYS A 369 -7.52 15.96 -6.75
C LYS A 369 -6.04 16.39 -6.84
N HIS A 370 -5.16 15.48 -7.27
CA HIS A 370 -3.74 15.77 -7.48
C HIS A 370 -3.49 16.61 -8.74
N LEU A 371 -4.24 16.34 -9.81
CA LEU A 371 -4.12 17.05 -11.09
C LEU A 371 -4.73 18.47 -11.07
N GLU A 372 -5.69 18.74 -10.18
CA GLU A 372 -6.33 20.06 -9.98
C GLU A 372 -5.32 21.19 -9.78
N GLY A 373 -4.31 20.99 -8.93
CA GLY A 373 -3.30 22.00 -8.64
C GLY A 373 -2.46 22.32 -9.87
N CYS A 374 -2.08 21.29 -10.64
CA CYS A 374 -1.36 21.47 -11.90
C CYS A 374 -2.21 22.22 -12.92
N ALA A 375 -3.51 21.88 -13.06
CA ALA A 375 -4.45 22.59 -13.94
C ALA A 375 -4.44 24.11 -13.70
N ALA A 376 -4.52 24.50 -12.42
CA ALA A 376 -4.52 25.90 -12.00
C ALA A 376 -3.17 26.61 -12.26
N LEU A 377 -2.04 25.89 -12.22
CA LEU A 377 -0.73 26.44 -12.59
C LEU A 377 -0.59 26.64 -14.10
N PHE A 378 -0.97 25.67 -14.93
CA PHE A 378 -0.93 25.82 -16.39
C PHE A 378 -1.79 26.99 -16.85
N ASP A 379 -3.00 27.14 -16.29
CA ASP A 379 -3.91 28.24 -16.58
C ASP A 379 -3.35 29.61 -16.11
N SER A 380 -2.88 29.71 -14.86
CA SER A 380 -2.39 30.99 -14.30
C SER A 380 -1.02 31.44 -14.84
N PHE A 381 -0.22 30.55 -15.42
CA PHE A 381 1.01 30.89 -16.15
C PHE A 381 0.80 30.96 -17.68
N ASN A 382 -0.44 30.74 -18.17
CA ASN A 382 -0.80 30.66 -19.60
C ASN A 382 0.11 29.72 -20.42
N VAL A 383 0.37 28.52 -19.87
CA VAL A 383 1.17 27.46 -20.51
C VAL A 383 0.25 26.42 -21.14
N HIS A 384 0.43 26.19 -22.43
CA HIS A 384 -0.42 25.38 -23.31
C HIS A 384 0.44 24.47 -24.21
N GLY A 385 -0.20 23.62 -25.01
CA GLY A 385 0.47 22.61 -25.85
C GLY A 385 1.32 23.14 -27.02
N PHE A 386 1.51 24.45 -27.09
CA PHE A 386 2.25 25.16 -28.14
C PHE A 386 3.16 26.27 -27.57
N THR A 387 3.44 26.27 -26.26
CA THR A 387 4.29 27.27 -25.60
C THR A 387 5.78 27.13 -25.94
N GLY A 388 6.17 26.05 -26.64
CA GLY A 388 7.55 25.74 -26.99
C GLY A 388 8.39 25.20 -25.81
N GLU A 389 9.62 24.78 -26.17
CA GLU A 389 10.68 24.35 -25.24
C GLU A 389 10.23 23.31 -24.19
N LEU A 390 10.90 23.29 -23.03
CA LEU A 390 10.59 22.43 -21.89
C LEU A 390 9.13 22.51 -21.45
N LEU A 391 8.51 23.70 -21.49
CA LEU A 391 7.15 23.90 -20.99
C LEU A 391 6.09 23.21 -21.86
N GLN A 392 6.32 23.10 -23.17
CA GLN A 392 5.44 22.33 -24.07
C GLN A 392 5.50 20.82 -23.78
N ALA A 393 6.69 20.26 -23.56
CA ALA A 393 6.83 18.84 -23.20
C ALA A 393 6.20 18.54 -21.82
N VAL A 394 6.40 19.44 -20.85
CA VAL A 394 5.79 19.36 -19.52
C VAL A 394 4.26 19.47 -19.60
N PHE A 395 3.72 20.36 -20.44
CA PHE A 395 2.29 20.45 -20.72
C PHE A 395 1.73 19.15 -21.31
N TRP A 396 2.36 18.59 -22.36
CA TRP A 396 1.87 17.35 -22.98
C TRP A 396 2.02 16.12 -22.10
N CYS A 397 2.91 16.13 -21.12
CA CYS A 397 2.92 15.16 -20.02
C CYS A 397 1.69 15.31 -19.13
N TYR A 398 1.38 16.53 -18.68
CA TYR A 398 0.18 16.81 -17.87
C TYR A 398 -1.13 16.47 -18.61
N ALA A 399 -1.28 16.90 -19.86
CA ALA A 399 -2.48 16.69 -20.67
C ALA A 399 -2.84 15.19 -20.84
N ARG A 400 -1.83 14.31 -20.88
CA ARG A 400 -2.02 12.85 -20.89
C ARG A 400 -2.46 12.30 -19.53
N MET A 401 -1.97 12.87 -18.42
CA MET A 401 -2.41 12.49 -17.07
C MET A 401 -3.85 12.94 -16.81
N ASP A 402 -4.23 14.14 -17.26
CA ASP A 402 -5.61 14.67 -17.18
C ASP A 402 -6.59 13.89 -18.08
N LEU A 403 -6.18 13.53 -19.31
CA LEU A 403 -6.93 12.60 -20.17
C LEU A 403 -7.12 11.23 -19.50
N CYS A 404 -6.10 10.69 -18.83
CA CYS A 404 -6.25 9.47 -18.04
C CYS A 404 -7.28 9.66 -16.90
N GLY A 405 -7.33 10.82 -16.25
CA GLY A 405 -8.37 11.16 -15.28
C GLY A 405 -9.79 11.10 -15.88
N ALA A 406 -10.01 11.76 -17.02
CA ALA A 406 -11.30 11.75 -17.71
C ALA A 406 -11.73 10.33 -18.16
N LEU A 407 -10.77 9.50 -18.60
CA LEU A 407 -11.00 8.09 -18.94
C LEU A 407 -11.30 7.20 -17.72
N ILE A 408 -10.89 7.60 -16.51
CA ILE A 408 -11.21 6.89 -15.26
C ILE A 408 -12.65 7.17 -14.82
N SER A 409 -13.15 8.39 -15.04
CA SER A 409 -14.51 8.82 -14.72
C SER A 409 -15.63 8.20 -15.58
N ASP A 410 -15.31 7.32 -16.54
CA ASP A 410 -16.26 6.59 -17.40
C ASP A 410 -17.35 7.47 -18.05
N GLY A 411 -16.99 8.69 -18.45
CA GLY A 411 -17.90 9.64 -19.09
C GLY A 411 -18.72 10.52 -18.16
N THR A 412 -18.54 10.44 -16.83
CA THR A 412 -19.19 11.37 -15.88
C THR A 412 -18.50 12.73 -15.77
N GLU A 413 -17.22 12.80 -16.12
CA GLU A 413 -16.38 14.01 -16.03
C GLU A 413 -15.47 14.14 -17.26
N SER A 414 -15.14 15.39 -17.60
CA SER A 414 -14.13 15.73 -18.61
C SER A 414 -12.77 16.05 -17.97
N THR A 415 -11.76 16.37 -18.78
CA THR A 415 -10.45 16.87 -18.34
C THR A 415 -10.61 18.13 -17.47
N LEU A 416 -9.75 18.27 -16.46
CA LEU A 416 -9.72 19.40 -15.53
C LEU A 416 -9.38 20.70 -16.25
N LEU A 417 -8.33 20.67 -17.09
CA LEU A 417 -8.06 21.74 -18.03
C LEU A 417 -8.86 21.47 -19.30
N GLN A 418 -9.84 22.32 -19.61
CA GLN A 418 -10.65 22.18 -20.83
C GLN A 418 -9.77 22.18 -22.08
N PRO A 419 -10.01 21.31 -23.09
CA PRO A 419 -9.16 21.21 -24.27
C PRO A 419 -8.99 22.53 -25.05
N ALA A 420 -9.96 23.46 -24.98
CA ALA A 420 -9.82 24.79 -25.56
C ALA A 420 -8.60 25.57 -25.00
N LYS A 421 -8.25 25.37 -23.73
CA LYS A 421 -7.07 25.96 -23.06
C LYS A 421 -5.75 25.24 -23.38
N TRP A 422 -5.79 24.16 -24.16
CA TRP A 422 -4.58 23.44 -24.61
C TRP A 422 -3.96 24.09 -25.86
N LEU A 423 -4.68 25.04 -26.47
CA LEU A 423 -4.29 25.81 -27.65
C LEU A 423 -3.81 27.23 -27.25
N PRO A 424 -3.16 27.98 -28.15
CA PRO A 424 -2.92 29.40 -27.96
C PRO A 424 -4.23 30.18 -27.72
N SER A 425 -4.18 31.21 -26.88
CA SER A 425 -5.34 31.99 -26.43
C SER A 425 -6.13 32.57 -27.62
N GLY A 426 -7.39 32.15 -27.77
CA GLY A 426 -8.30 32.62 -28.84
C GLY A 426 -8.36 31.73 -30.09
N ALA A 427 -7.56 30.66 -30.19
CA ALA A 427 -7.61 29.73 -31.32
C ALA A 427 -8.93 28.97 -31.41
N THR A 428 -9.53 28.91 -32.60
CA THR A 428 -10.75 28.14 -32.88
C THR A 428 -10.47 26.66 -33.14
N HIS A 429 -11.52 25.83 -33.15
CA HIS A 429 -11.42 24.40 -33.47
C HIS A 429 -10.83 24.13 -34.86
N SER A 430 -11.09 24.99 -35.86
CA SER A 430 -10.50 24.84 -37.20
C SER A 430 -9.00 25.14 -37.19
N GLU A 431 -8.58 26.18 -36.47
CA GLU A 431 -7.18 26.56 -36.33
C GLU A 431 -6.39 25.54 -35.49
N ALA A 432 -7.04 24.84 -34.54
CA ALA A 432 -6.44 23.74 -33.79
C ALA A 432 -5.87 22.65 -34.71
N VAL A 433 -6.67 22.19 -35.69
CA VAL A 433 -6.27 21.16 -36.65
C VAL A 433 -5.08 21.63 -37.50
N ASP A 434 -5.07 22.89 -37.91
CA ASP A 434 -3.99 23.44 -38.72
C ASP A 434 -2.72 23.74 -37.90
N LEU A 435 -2.83 24.11 -36.61
CA LEU A 435 -1.68 24.22 -35.69
C LEU A 435 -0.95 22.87 -35.52
N PHE A 436 -1.69 21.77 -35.34
CA PHE A 436 -1.07 20.43 -35.28
C PHE A 436 -0.45 20.01 -36.61
N ARG A 437 -1.09 20.34 -37.76
CA ARG A 437 -0.52 20.05 -39.10
C ARG A 437 0.75 20.85 -39.40
N GLN A 438 0.81 22.12 -38.99
CA GLN A 438 1.95 23.02 -39.23
C GLN A 438 3.23 22.55 -38.53
N SER A 439 3.13 21.80 -37.42
CA SER A 439 4.30 21.42 -36.62
C SER A 439 5.30 20.52 -37.34
N THR A 440 4.86 19.69 -38.30
CA THR A 440 5.65 18.64 -39.00
C THR A 440 6.29 17.55 -38.12
N SER A 441 6.43 17.74 -36.80
CA SER A 441 6.98 16.73 -35.88
C SER A 441 6.03 15.54 -35.69
N PRO A 442 6.53 14.28 -35.73
CA PRO A 442 5.75 13.10 -35.36
C PRO A 442 5.17 13.16 -33.93
N ASP A 443 5.82 13.89 -33.02
CA ASP A 443 5.36 14.04 -31.63
C ASP A 443 4.12 14.91 -31.53
N MET A 444 4.09 16.06 -32.21
CA MET A 444 2.89 16.90 -32.25
C MET A 444 1.75 16.24 -33.04
N TYR A 445 2.08 15.39 -34.01
CA TYR A 445 1.10 14.51 -34.64
C TYR A 445 0.49 13.51 -33.65
N ALA A 446 1.28 12.97 -32.72
CA ALA A 446 0.82 12.10 -31.65
C ALA A 446 0.04 12.86 -30.57
N ASN A 447 0.47 14.07 -30.18
CA ASN A 447 -0.26 14.96 -29.27
C ASN A 447 -1.63 15.39 -29.83
N HIS A 448 -1.77 15.50 -31.15
CA HIS A 448 -3.09 15.70 -31.78
C HIS A 448 -4.08 14.55 -31.47
N ALA A 449 -3.62 13.30 -31.36
CA ALA A 449 -4.47 12.18 -30.93
C ALA A 449 -4.88 12.28 -29.45
N VAL A 450 -4.02 12.83 -28.59
CA VAL A 450 -4.37 13.15 -27.18
C VAL A 450 -5.47 14.21 -27.14
N TYR A 451 -5.30 15.29 -27.90
CA TYR A 451 -6.28 16.37 -28.02
C TYR A 451 -7.64 15.87 -28.53
N LEU A 452 -7.67 15.11 -29.62
CA LEU A 452 -8.92 14.55 -30.17
C LEU A 452 -9.59 13.57 -29.19
N CYS A 453 -8.82 12.73 -28.48
CA CYS A 453 -9.37 11.86 -27.45
C CYS A 453 -9.95 12.65 -26.26
N ALA A 454 -9.33 13.77 -25.87
CA ALA A 454 -9.86 14.67 -24.84
C ALA A 454 -11.15 15.38 -25.28
N LYS A 455 -11.23 15.84 -26.55
CA LYS A 455 -12.47 16.37 -27.13
C LYS A 455 -13.61 15.33 -27.18
N VAL A 456 -13.29 14.05 -27.39
CA VAL A 456 -14.29 12.97 -27.29
C VAL A 456 -14.74 12.75 -25.84
N CYS A 457 -13.83 12.80 -24.85
CA CYS A 457 -14.22 12.71 -23.43
C CYS A 457 -15.10 13.91 -23.01
N GLU A 458 -14.79 15.12 -23.48
CA GLU A 458 -15.62 16.32 -23.31
C GLU A 458 -17.04 16.12 -23.87
N LEU A 459 -17.16 15.66 -25.12
CA LEU A 459 -18.46 15.39 -25.74
C LEU A 459 -19.27 14.31 -25.00
N VAL A 460 -18.61 13.25 -24.50
CA VAL A 460 -19.27 12.20 -23.71
C VAL A 460 -19.76 12.76 -22.37
N ALA A 461 -18.94 13.54 -21.66
CA ALA A 461 -19.31 14.13 -20.38
C ALA A 461 -20.48 15.12 -20.49
N ASP A 462 -20.46 16.01 -21.49
CA ASP A 462 -21.57 16.93 -21.76
C ASP A 462 -22.86 16.15 -22.08
N ARG A 463 -22.74 15.09 -22.90
CA ARG A 463 -23.86 14.22 -23.27
C ARG A 463 -24.45 13.49 -22.06
N THR A 464 -23.62 12.95 -21.16
CA THR A 464 -24.08 12.26 -19.95
C THR A 464 -24.75 13.22 -18.96
N ARG A 465 -24.19 14.43 -18.76
CA ARG A 465 -24.84 15.48 -17.95
C ARG A 465 -26.22 15.85 -18.50
N PHE A 466 -26.33 16.08 -19.81
CA PHE A 466 -27.58 16.45 -20.46
C PHE A 466 -28.64 15.33 -20.44
N TYR A 467 -28.30 14.10 -20.88
CA TYR A 467 -29.29 13.03 -21.06
C TYR A 467 -29.52 12.15 -19.82
N GLU A 468 -28.55 12.02 -18.91
CA GLU A 468 -28.62 11.05 -17.80
C GLU A 468 -28.75 11.73 -16.44
N LEU A 469 -28.17 12.93 -16.26
CA LEU A 469 -28.32 13.73 -15.04
C LEU A 469 -29.42 14.80 -15.15
N GLY A 470 -29.84 15.17 -16.37
CA GLY A 470 -30.91 16.14 -16.62
C GLY A 470 -30.52 17.59 -16.32
N ASP A 471 -29.22 17.90 -16.45
CA ASP A 471 -28.65 19.21 -16.10
C ASP A 471 -29.04 20.27 -17.16
N ASP A 472 -29.77 21.31 -16.76
CA ASP A 472 -30.37 22.36 -17.62
C ASP A 472 -29.33 23.37 -18.16
N THR A 473 -28.16 22.84 -18.55
CA THR A 473 -27.08 23.56 -19.21
C THR A 473 -27.44 23.84 -20.67
N SER A 474 -26.98 24.98 -21.20
CA SER A 474 -27.45 25.55 -22.47
C SER A 474 -26.91 24.87 -23.75
N VAL A 475 -26.81 23.53 -23.74
CA VAL A 475 -26.29 22.72 -24.85
C VAL A 475 -27.44 22.10 -25.65
N ASN A 476 -27.59 22.50 -26.91
CA ASN A 476 -28.61 21.94 -27.80
C ASN A 476 -28.22 20.51 -28.25
N PRO A 477 -29.12 19.51 -28.20
CA PRO A 477 -28.96 18.21 -28.87
C PRO A 477 -28.44 18.25 -30.33
N ASP A 478 -28.79 19.29 -31.09
CA ASP A 478 -28.25 19.48 -32.45
C ASP A 478 -26.74 19.77 -32.42
N ASP A 479 -26.25 20.60 -31.49
CA ASP A 479 -24.81 20.86 -31.34
C ASP A 479 -24.04 19.63 -30.85
N LEU A 480 -24.60 18.82 -29.96
CA LEU A 480 -24.01 17.52 -29.60
C LEU A 480 -23.86 16.60 -30.82
N THR A 481 -24.82 16.64 -31.75
CA THR A 481 -24.80 15.84 -32.99
C THR A 481 -23.76 16.38 -33.98
N ASP A 482 -23.68 17.69 -34.13
CA ASP A 482 -22.71 18.38 -34.96
C ASP A 482 -21.27 18.24 -34.42
N ARG A 483 -21.07 18.33 -33.11
CA ARG A 483 -19.79 18.04 -32.43
C ARG A 483 -19.38 16.59 -32.65
N TRP A 484 -20.31 15.64 -32.58
CA TRP A 484 -20.05 14.23 -32.88
C TRP A 484 -19.53 14.05 -34.32
N LEU A 485 -20.21 14.65 -35.30
CA LEU A 485 -19.84 14.56 -36.72
C LEU A 485 -18.45 15.17 -36.97
N ARG A 486 -18.20 16.38 -36.47
CA ARG A 486 -16.89 17.04 -36.58
C ARG A 486 -15.76 16.19 -36.01
N LEU A 487 -15.93 15.68 -34.78
CA LEU A 487 -14.90 14.83 -34.15
C LEU A 487 -14.71 13.48 -34.84
N TRP A 488 -15.75 12.91 -35.45
CA TRP A 488 -15.61 11.69 -36.25
C TRP A 488 -14.76 11.95 -37.50
N ASP A 489 -15.04 13.03 -38.24
CA ASP A 489 -14.30 13.41 -39.43
C ASP A 489 -12.86 13.84 -39.11
N ASP A 490 -12.62 14.55 -37.99
CA ASP A 490 -11.28 14.88 -37.50
C ASP A 490 -10.46 13.63 -37.17
N LEU A 491 -11.07 12.63 -36.51
CA LEU A 491 -10.44 11.34 -36.23
C LEU A 491 -10.13 10.56 -37.51
N GLN A 492 -11.02 10.56 -38.52
CA GLN A 492 -10.72 9.93 -39.81
C GLN A 492 -9.62 10.68 -40.56
N SER A 493 -9.63 12.03 -40.53
CA SER A 493 -8.59 12.90 -41.06
C SER A 493 -7.22 12.59 -40.43
N TRP A 494 -7.14 12.46 -39.11
CA TRP A 494 -5.93 12.04 -38.41
C TRP A 494 -5.46 10.65 -38.88
N ASN A 495 -6.34 9.66 -38.88
CA ASN A 495 -5.98 8.29 -39.28
C ASN A 495 -5.55 8.14 -40.74
N LEU A 496 -6.09 8.97 -41.65
CA LEU A 496 -5.73 8.98 -43.08
C LEU A 496 -4.43 9.75 -43.37
N ASN A 497 -4.14 10.83 -42.64
CA ASN A 497 -3.01 11.72 -42.91
C ASN A 497 -1.78 11.46 -42.02
N ARG A 498 -1.69 10.27 -41.38
CA ARG A 498 -0.54 9.89 -40.54
C ARG A 498 0.77 9.95 -41.35
N PRO A 499 1.82 10.63 -40.86
CA PRO A 499 3.13 10.59 -41.49
C PRO A 499 3.74 9.17 -41.39
N PRO A 500 4.77 8.83 -42.20
CA PRO A 500 5.30 7.47 -42.30
C PRO A 500 5.70 6.83 -40.96
N GLU A 501 6.20 7.63 -40.02
CA GLU A 501 6.62 7.24 -38.67
C GLU A 501 5.44 6.81 -37.79
N MET A 502 4.23 7.29 -38.10
CA MET A 502 2.98 6.99 -37.39
C MET A 502 2.22 5.79 -37.97
N LEU A 503 2.72 5.17 -39.05
CA LEU A 503 2.12 4.00 -39.69
C LEU A 503 2.69 2.70 -39.12
N PRO A 504 1.90 1.60 -39.09
CA PRO A 504 2.42 0.28 -38.70
C PRO A 504 3.35 -0.25 -39.79
N ALA A 505 4.55 -0.70 -39.40
CA ALA A 505 5.51 -1.30 -40.31
C ALA A 505 5.09 -2.71 -40.76
N GLN A 506 4.34 -3.43 -39.92
CA GLN A 506 3.68 -4.68 -40.29
C GLN A 506 2.40 -4.87 -39.47
N THR A 507 1.33 -5.30 -40.14
CA THR A 507 0.12 -5.85 -39.51
C THR A 507 -0.05 -7.31 -39.93
N ILE A 508 -0.27 -8.20 -38.97
CA ILE A 508 -0.56 -9.63 -39.20
C ILE A 508 -1.91 -9.95 -38.57
N GLN A 509 -2.80 -10.58 -39.33
CA GLN A 509 -4.09 -11.04 -38.81
C GLN A 509 -3.88 -12.33 -38.03
N SER A 510 -4.08 -12.25 -36.71
CA SER A 510 -3.89 -13.35 -35.76
C SER A 510 -5.05 -13.40 -34.77
N THR A 511 -5.19 -14.51 -34.05
CA THR A 511 -6.23 -14.69 -33.03
C THR A 511 -5.63 -14.76 -31.62
N PRO A 512 -6.32 -14.23 -30.59
CA PRO A 512 -7.59 -13.52 -30.67
C PRO A 512 -7.46 -12.03 -31.06
N PHE A 513 -6.24 -11.49 -31.13
CA PHE A 513 -5.92 -10.11 -31.52
C PHE A 513 -4.92 -10.09 -32.69
N PRO A 514 -4.98 -9.09 -33.59
CA PRO A 514 -3.97 -8.88 -34.63
C PRO A 514 -2.62 -8.48 -34.01
N GLN A 515 -1.52 -8.83 -34.67
CA GLN A 515 -0.20 -8.27 -34.35
C GLN A 515 0.01 -7.01 -35.20
N ILE A 516 0.41 -5.90 -34.57
CA ILE A 516 0.53 -4.59 -35.21
C ILE A 516 1.82 -3.93 -34.71
N LEU A 517 2.88 -3.99 -35.50
CA LEU A 517 4.21 -3.49 -35.12
C LEU A 517 4.39 -2.04 -35.59
N PHE A 518 4.72 -1.15 -34.65
CA PHE A 518 5.17 0.21 -34.91
C PHE A 518 6.67 0.35 -34.59
N LEU A 519 7.38 1.15 -35.38
CA LEU A 519 8.81 1.39 -35.17
C LEU A 519 9.10 2.65 -34.32
N HIS A 520 8.13 3.57 -34.22
CA HIS A 520 8.24 4.81 -33.44
C HIS A 520 7.35 4.71 -32.20
N TRP A 521 7.87 5.07 -31.02
CA TRP A 521 7.11 4.93 -29.76
C TRP A 521 5.89 5.84 -29.70
N ALA A 522 6.01 7.07 -30.23
CA ALA A 522 4.87 7.97 -30.34
C ALA A 522 3.73 7.41 -31.21
N ALA A 523 4.02 6.50 -32.15
CA ALA A 523 3.00 5.84 -32.97
C ALA A 523 2.23 4.77 -32.18
N ILE A 524 2.88 4.05 -31.27
CA ILE A 524 2.24 3.02 -30.42
C ILE A 524 1.07 3.65 -29.65
N SER A 525 1.35 4.70 -28.88
CA SER A 525 0.34 5.26 -27.97
C SER A 525 -0.63 6.24 -28.62
N SER A 526 -0.26 6.94 -29.70
CA SER A 526 -1.24 7.75 -30.45
C SER A 526 -2.26 6.89 -31.20
N ASN A 527 -1.83 5.77 -31.81
CA ASN A 527 -2.78 4.84 -32.45
C ASN A 527 -3.65 4.08 -31.43
N GLN A 528 -3.14 3.79 -30.22
CA GLN A 528 -3.99 3.33 -29.10
C GLN A 528 -5.07 4.37 -28.77
N LEU A 529 -4.71 5.64 -28.56
CA LEU A 529 -5.64 6.72 -28.21
C LEU A 529 -6.65 7.02 -29.32
N TYR A 530 -6.23 7.00 -30.61
CA TYR A 530 -7.14 7.09 -31.75
C TYR A 530 -8.23 6.01 -31.70
N HIS A 531 -7.83 4.75 -31.46
CA HIS A 531 -8.81 3.66 -31.34
C HIS A 531 -9.68 3.78 -30.08
N THR A 532 -9.16 4.28 -28.96
CA THR A 532 -9.96 4.58 -27.75
C THR A 532 -11.00 5.67 -28.03
N ALA A 533 -10.60 6.76 -28.69
CA ALA A 533 -11.51 7.82 -29.11
C ALA A 533 -12.61 7.28 -30.04
N CYS A 534 -12.28 6.45 -31.04
CA CYS A 534 -13.28 5.80 -31.88
C CYS A 534 -14.23 4.89 -31.09
N VAL A 535 -13.75 4.13 -30.09
CA VAL A 535 -14.63 3.28 -29.24
C VAL A 535 -15.62 4.14 -28.47
N LEU A 536 -15.16 5.19 -27.79
CA LEU A 536 -16.00 6.08 -26.99
C LEU A 536 -17.02 6.82 -27.87
N LEU A 537 -16.57 7.33 -29.02
CA LEU A 537 -17.42 8.08 -29.95
C LEU A 537 -18.47 7.18 -30.63
N LEU A 538 -18.14 5.93 -30.98
CA LEU A 538 -19.13 4.95 -31.45
C LEU A 538 -20.15 4.61 -30.36
N GLY A 539 -19.72 4.50 -29.09
CA GLY A 539 -20.61 4.33 -27.94
C GLY A 539 -21.61 5.48 -27.79
N SER A 540 -21.19 6.71 -28.07
CA SER A 540 -22.00 7.93 -27.97
C SER A 540 -22.66 8.38 -29.30
N THR A 541 -22.85 7.47 -30.27
CA THR A 541 -23.51 7.78 -31.56
C THR A 541 -24.91 8.39 -31.36
N PRO A 542 -25.23 9.56 -31.97
CA PRO A 542 -26.57 10.14 -31.96
C PRO A 542 -27.55 9.33 -32.83
N ARG A 543 -28.83 9.26 -32.46
CA ARG A 543 -29.86 8.59 -33.27
C ARG A 543 -30.70 9.66 -33.98
N PRO A 544 -31.01 9.53 -35.29
CA PRO A 544 -30.94 8.30 -36.11
C PRO A 544 -29.78 8.29 -37.14
N LEU A 545 -28.55 8.72 -36.79
CA LEU A 545 -27.41 8.69 -37.73
C LEU A 545 -27.13 7.24 -38.20
N ASN A 546 -27.33 7.00 -39.50
CA ASN A 546 -27.17 5.69 -40.13
C ASN A 546 -25.96 5.70 -41.08
N LEU A 547 -24.78 5.91 -40.49
CA LEU A 547 -23.52 6.08 -41.20
C LEU A 547 -22.95 4.74 -41.67
N LYS A 548 -22.59 4.64 -42.95
CA LYS A 548 -21.96 3.44 -43.54
C LYS A 548 -20.45 3.40 -43.29
N LEU A 549 -20.07 3.31 -42.01
CA LEU A 549 -18.69 3.44 -41.52
C LEU A 549 -17.74 2.27 -41.86
N GLY A 550 -18.20 1.25 -42.60
CA GLY A 550 -17.40 0.09 -42.96
C GLY A 550 -16.87 -0.69 -41.74
N ILE A 551 -15.66 -1.23 -41.84
CA ILE A 551 -15.02 -1.97 -40.73
C ILE A 551 -14.67 -1.03 -39.56
N SER A 552 -14.28 0.21 -39.85
CA SER A 552 -14.03 1.27 -38.86
C SER A 552 -15.28 1.68 -38.06
N GLY A 553 -16.48 1.24 -38.46
CA GLY A 553 -17.70 1.39 -37.65
C GLY A 553 -17.79 0.40 -36.47
N SER A 554 -16.85 -0.54 -36.33
CA SER A 554 -16.90 -1.57 -35.30
C SER A 554 -16.04 -1.22 -34.08
N ALA A 555 -16.68 -0.86 -32.97
CA ALA A 555 -16.00 -0.63 -31.70
C ALA A 555 -15.22 -1.88 -31.22
N VAL A 556 -15.69 -3.09 -31.54
CA VAL A 556 -14.99 -4.36 -31.25
C VAL A 556 -13.72 -4.52 -32.11
N TRP A 557 -13.73 -4.04 -33.36
CA TRP A 557 -12.53 -4.03 -34.20
C TRP A 557 -11.45 -3.10 -33.62
N HIS A 558 -11.85 -1.90 -33.18
CA HIS A 558 -10.97 -0.97 -32.48
C HIS A 558 -10.45 -1.53 -31.14
N ALA A 559 -11.30 -2.13 -30.32
CA ALA A 559 -10.91 -2.80 -29.07
C ALA A 559 -9.85 -3.89 -29.31
N LYS A 560 -10.03 -4.72 -30.35
CA LYS A 560 -9.04 -5.73 -30.75
C LYS A 560 -7.72 -5.11 -31.23
N HIS A 561 -7.76 -3.96 -31.90
CA HIS A 561 -6.54 -3.24 -32.30
C HIS A 561 -5.79 -2.68 -31.09
N ILE A 562 -6.47 -2.09 -30.10
CA ILE A 562 -5.83 -1.60 -28.86
C ILE A 562 -5.07 -2.74 -28.15
N CYS A 563 -5.70 -3.91 -27.99
CA CYS A 563 -5.05 -5.08 -27.41
C CYS A 563 -3.89 -5.59 -28.29
N GLY A 564 -4.06 -5.63 -29.61
CA GLY A 564 -3.03 -6.05 -30.56
C GLY A 564 -1.77 -5.17 -30.52
N ILE A 565 -1.94 -3.85 -30.54
CA ILE A 565 -0.85 -2.87 -30.43
C ILE A 565 -0.11 -3.05 -29.10
N SER A 566 -0.84 -3.12 -27.99
CA SER A 566 -0.25 -3.27 -26.65
C SER A 566 0.51 -4.60 -26.45
N LEU A 567 0.09 -5.69 -27.11
CA LEU A 567 0.78 -6.97 -27.08
C LEU A 567 2.00 -7.02 -28.00
N THR A 568 1.96 -6.33 -29.14
CA THR A 568 3.03 -6.39 -30.16
C THR A 568 4.20 -5.46 -29.81
N ASN A 569 3.96 -4.36 -29.10
CA ASN A 569 4.95 -3.31 -28.86
C ASN A 569 5.25 -3.12 -27.36
N PRO A 570 6.04 -3.99 -26.72
CA PRO A 570 6.36 -3.93 -25.28
C PRO A 570 7.39 -2.83 -24.91
N HIS A 571 7.28 -1.66 -25.53
CA HIS A 571 8.16 -0.51 -25.29
C HIS A 571 7.84 0.12 -23.93
N GLN A 572 8.81 0.17 -23.00
CA GLN A 572 8.59 0.59 -21.60
C GLN A 572 7.89 1.96 -21.47
N GLY A 573 8.25 2.93 -22.33
CA GLY A 573 7.63 4.26 -22.37
C GLY A 573 6.12 4.28 -22.66
N CYS A 574 5.58 3.23 -23.29
CA CYS A 574 4.18 3.14 -23.72
C CYS A 574 3.27 2.42 -22.71
N LEU A 575 3.84 1.65 -21.78
CA LEU A 575 3.09 0.65 -21.01
C LEU A 575 2.06 1.27 -20.05
N ASN A 576 2.41 2.39 -19.40
CA ASN A 576 1.49 3.14 -18.55
C ASN A 576 0.36 3.79 -19.36
N ASN A 577 0.69 4.38 -20.52
CA ASN A 577 -0.29 5.00 -21.42
C ASN A 577 -1.28 3.98 -22.01
N ALA A 578 -0.92 2.70 -22.08
CA ALA A 578 -1.81 1.63 -22.55
C ALA A 578 -2.91 1.22 -21.54
N ILE A 579 -2.81 1.56 -20.25
CA ILE A 579 -3.70 1.05 -19.19
C ILE A 579 -5.18 1.38 -19.45
N GLN A 580 -5.50 2.66 -19.67
CA GLN A 580 -6.89 3.08 -19.85
C GLN A 580 -7.47 2.63 -21.22
N PRO A 581 -6.74 2.73 -22.34
CA PRO A 581 -7.12 2.07 -23.59
C PRO A 581 -7.45 0.58 -23.44
N LEU A 582 -6.64 -0.18 -22.70
CA LEU A 582 -6.84 -1.61 -22.47
C LEU A 582 -8.10 -1.91 -21.65
N TRP A 583 -8.44 -1.07 -20.67
CA TRP A 583 -9.71 -1.18 -19.94
C TRP A 583 -10.93 -0.83 -20.82
N VAL A 584 -10.88 0.26 -21.59
CA VAL A 584 -11.94 0.63 -22.55
C VAL A 584 -12.17 -0.50 -23.57
N ALA A 585 -11.09 -1.07 -24.11
CA ALA A 585 -11.15 -2.22 -25.00
C ALA A 585 -11.76 -3.45 -24.33
N GLY A 586 -11.33 -3.76 -23.10
CA GLY A 586 -11.75 -4.95 -22.34
C GLY A 586 -13.24 -5.08 -22.11
N ARG A 587 -13.95 -3.96 -21.94
CA ARG A 587 -15.43 -3.92 -21.78
C ARG A 587 -16.19 -4.37 -23.03
N LEU A 588 -15.55 -4.40 -24.20
CA LEU A 588 -16.13 -4.85 -25.48
C LEU A 588 -15.65 -6.25 -25.91
N LEU A 589 -14.77 -6.89 -25.15
CA LEU A 589 -14.34 -8.26 -25.38
C LEU A 589 -15.33 -9.23 -24.75
N SER A 590 -15.43 -10.44 -25.28
CA SER A 590 -16.42 -11.43 -24.83
C SER A 590 -15.88 -12.86 -24.72
N HIS A 591 -14.74 -13.16 -25.34
CA HIS A 591 -14.19 -14.51 -25.32
C HIS A 591 -13.18 -14.71 -24.17
N LYS A 592 -13.26 -15.84 -23.48
CA LYS A 592 -12.46 -16.08 -22.26
C LYS A 592 -10.94 -16.04 -22.48
N SER A 593 -10.46 -16.34 -23.70
CA SER A 593 -9.04 -16.19 -24.06
C SER A 593 -8.60 -14.73 -24.28
N GLU A 594 -9.51 -13.86 -24.74
CA GLU A 594 -9.26 -12.41 -24.83
C GLU A 594 -9.08 -11.83 -23.44
N HIS A 595 -10.00 -12.18 -22.53
CA HIS A 595 -9.99 -11.75 -21.13
C HIS A 595 -8.71 -12.24 -20.41
N ALA A 596 -8.31 -13.50 -20.62
CA ALA A 596 -7.10 -14.07 -20.02
C ALA A 596 -5.80 -13.35 -20.47
N LEU A 597 -5.66 -13.05 -21.77
CA LEU A 597 -4.51 -12.31 -22.30
C LEU A 597 -4.50 -10.85 -21.82
N LEU A 598 -5.66 -10.20 -21.74
CA LEU A 598 -5.79 -8.84 -21.23
C LEU A 598 -5.38 -8.75 -19.75
N VAL A 599 -5.86 -9.68 -18.92
CA VAL A 599 -5.47 -9.79 -17.50
C VAL A 599 -3.98 -10.08 -17.33
N GLN A 600 -3.39 -10.91 -18.19
CA GLN A 600 -1.95 -11.17 -18.20
C GLN A 600 -1.15 -9.90 -18.57
N LEU A 601 -1.61 -9.15 -19.57
CA LEU A 601 -0.97 -7.91 -20.03
C LEU A 601 -1.00 -6.81 -18.97
N ILE A 602 -2.16 -6.56 -18.34
CA ILE A 602 -2.30 -5.56 -17.27
C ILE A 602 -1.35 -5.89 -16.10
N ARG A 603 -1.32 -7.15 -15.63
CA ARG A 603 -0.36 -7.60 -14.60
C ARG A 603 1.10 -7.42 -15.02
N SER A 604 1.41 -7.60 -16.31
CA SER A 604 2.76 -7.40 -16.85
C SER A 604 3.15 -5.92 -16.88
N ILE A 605 2.20 -4.99 -17.06
CA ILE A 605 2.45 -3.54 -17.02
C ILE A 605 2.80 -3.09 -15.59
N GLU A 606 2.03 -3.52 -14.59
CA GLU A 606 2.32 -3.24 -13.17
C GLU A 606 3.69 -3.79 -12.75
N ALA A 607 3.98 -5.05 -13.09
CA ALA A 607 5.25 -5.70 -12.74
C ALA A 607 6.49 -5.09 -13.42
N MET A 608 6.34 -4.47 -14.60
CA MET A 608 7.45 -3.81 -15.29
C MET A 608 7.65 -2.36 -14.82
N THR A 609 6.56 -1.62 -14.63
CA THR A 609 6.60 -0.16 -14.41
C THR A 609 6.49 0.27 -12.95
N GLY A 610 5.83 -0.51 -12.09
CA GLY A 610 5.49 -0.13 -10.71
C GLY A 610 4.21 0.70 -10.58
N TRP A 611 3.52 1.04 -11.68
CA TRP A 611 2.20 1.66 -11.64
C TRP A 611 1.13 0.67 -11.15
N GLY A 612 0.25 1.09 -10.24
CA GLY A 612 -0.89 0.28 -9.82
C GLY A 612 -1.92 0.17 -10.95
N THR A 613 -2.11 -1.04 -11.50
CA THR A 613 -3.02 -1.30 -12.63
C THR A 613 -4.01 -2.41 -12.36
N CYS A 614 -3.70 -3.33 -11.42
CA CYS A 614 -4.51 -4.53 -11.20
C CYS A 614 -5.93 -4.25 -10.72
N TRP A 615 -6.22 -3.07 -10.19
CA TRP A 615 -7.57 -2.61 -9.90
C TRP A 615 -8.48 -2.59 -11.15
N ARG A 616 -7.94 -2.27 -12.34
CA ARG A 616 -8.69 -2.39 -13.62
C ARG A 616 -9.05 -3.84 -13.97
N ILE A 617 -8.44 -4.85 -13.34
CA ILE A 617 -8.85 -6.25 -13.50
C ILE A 617 -10.13 -6.52 -12.71
N ASP A 618 -10.29 -5.97 -11.50
CA ASP A 618 -11.54 -6.10 -10.74
C ASP A 618 -12.70 -5.39 -11.45
N ASP A 619 -12.48 -4.22 -12.05
CA ASP A 619 -13.46 -3.54 -12.92
C ASP A 619 -13.91 -4.43 -14.08
N LEU A 620 -12.95 -5.06 -14.78
CA LEU A 620 -13.22 -5.91 -15.94
C LEU A 620 -13.88 -7.24 -15.55
N GLU A 621 -13.42 -7.90 -14.48
CA GLU A 621 -14.05 -9.12 -13.96
C GLU A 621 -15.50 -8.86 -13.51
N SER A 622 -15.79 -7.65 -13.01
CA SER A 622 -17.14 -7.20 -12.68
C SER A 622 -17.98 -6.99 -13.95
N ALA A 623 -17.45 -6.30 -14.97
CA ALA A 623 -18.12 -6.11 -16.26
C ALA A 623 -18.37 -7.41 -17.03
N TRP A 624 -17.47 -8.39 -16.90
CA TRP A 624 -17.62 -9.73 -17.50
C TRP A 624 -18.50 -10.68 -16.67
N GLY A 625 -18.83 -10.33 -15.42
CA GLY A 625 -19.64 -11.16 -14.52
C GLY A 625 -18.95 -12.43 -14.01
N TYR A 626 -17.63 -12.56 -14.15
CA TYR A 626 -16.86 -13.69 -13.59
C TYR A 626 -15.39 -13.34 -13.38
N LYS A 627 -14.79 -13.85 -12.30
CA LYS A 627 -13.34 -13.74 -12.08
C LYS A 627 -12.57 -14.64 -13.03
N VAL A 628 -11.57 -14.08 -13.73
CA VAL A 628 -10.68 -14.82 -14.62
C VAL A 628 -9.78 -15.68 -13.73
N ARG A 629 -10.00 -17.00 -13.74
CA ARG A 629 -9.14 -17.97 -13.06
C ARG A 629 -7.74 -18.01 -13.66
N GLY A 630 -6.92 -17.02 -13.32
CA GLY A 630 -5.49 -17.18 -13.34
C GLY A 630 -5.13 -18.36 -12.43
N LYS A 631 -4.26 -19.25 -12.92
CA LYS A 631 -3.36 -19.92 -11.98
C LYS A 631 -2.69 -18.82 -11.16
N SER A 632 -2.50 -19.01 -9.86
CA SER A 632 -1.68 -18.08 -9.07
C SER A 632 -0.21 -18.28 -9.41
N SER A 633 0.15 -17.88 -10.63
CA SER A 633 1.48 -17.41 -10.88
C SER A 633 1.62 -16.06 -10.16
N ARG A 634 2.20 -16.12 -8.96
CA ARG A 634 3.49 -15.41 -8.82
C ARG A 634 4.24 -15.71 -10.12
N MET A 635 4.62 -14.71 -10.90
CA MET A 635 5.57 -14.96 -11.99
C MET A 635 6.78 -15.59 -11.32
N THR A 636 6.93 -16.90 -11.48
CA THR A 636 8.06 -17.62 -10.91
C THR A 636 9.30 -17.02 -11.55
N ASN A 637 10.42 -16.99 -10.82
CA ASN A 637 11.66 -16.43 -11.37
C ASN A 637 11.96 -17.04 -12.74
N LEU A 638 11.59 -18.31 -12.95
CA LEU A 638 11.52 -19.01 -14.23
C LEU A 638 10.87 -18.23 -15.39
N THR A 639 9.70 -17.59 -15.24
CA THR A 639 9.02 -16.87 -16.34
C THR A 639 9.71 -15.54 -16.68
N VAL A 640 10.27 -14.87 -15.67
CA VAL A 640 11.11 -13.67 -15.87
C VAL A 640 12.43 -14.07 -16.55
N LEU A 641 13.08 -15.11 -16.03
CA LEU A 641 14.31 -15.70 -16.55
C LEU A 641 14.15 -16.19 -17.98
N LEU A 642 13.03 -16.84 -18.32
CA LEU A 642 12.71 -17.28 -19.68
C LEU A 642 12.59 -16.09 -20.63
N ARG A 643 11.82 -15.04 -20.29
CA ARG A 643 11.72 -13.84 -21.15
C ARG A 643 13.07 -13.12 -21.29
N TRP A 644 13.83 -12.99 -20.21
CA TRP A 644 15.19 -12.43 -20.21
C TRP A 644 16.16 -13.25 -21.07
N ALA A 645 16.06 -14.58 -21.01
CA ALA A 645 16.87 -15.51 -21.81
C ALA A 645 16.51 -15.43 -23.30
N THR A 646 15.21 -15.42 -23.66
CA THR A 646 14.75 -15.22 -25.04
C THR A 646 15.23 -13.87 -25.60
N GLN A 647 15.14 -12.79 -24.81
CA GLN A 647 15.66 -11.46 -25.19
C GLN A 647 17.19 -11.39 -25.33
N ARG A 648 17.93 -12.42 -24.88
CA ARG A 648 19.41 -12.50 -24.93
C ARG A 648 19.92 -13.72 -25.71
N GLY A 649 19.06 -14.43 -26.45
CA GLY A 649 19.43 -15.57 -27.29
C GLY A 649 19.81 -16.85 -26.54
N VAL A 650 19.35 -17.02 -25.29
CA VAL A 650 19.64 -18.19 -24.45
C VAL A 650 18.40 -19.08 -24.35
N ALA A 651 18.58 -20.39 -24.51
CA ALA A 651 17.53 -21.39 -24.35
C ALA A 651 17.55 -22.01 -22.94
N VAL A 652 16.37 -22.28 -22.38
CA VAL A 652 16.18 -22.95 -21.08
C VAL A 652 15.06 -23.97 -21.23
N ILE A 653 15.37 -25.27 -21.04
CA ILE A 653 14.45 -26.38 -21.29
C ILE A 653 14.07 -27.04 -19.94
N PRO A 654 12.79 -27.13 -19.57
CA PRO A 654 12.36 -27.88 -18.39
C PRO A 654 12.48 -29.40 -18.62
N LYS A 655 12.97 -30.13 -17.60
CA LYS A 655 13.10 -31.59 -17.61
C LYS A 655 11.75 -32.27 -17.87
N SER A 656 11.69 -33.30 -18.73
CA SER A 656 10.41 -33.95 -19.08
C SER A 656 10.56 -35.38 -19.59
N ASN A 657 10.07 -36.34 -18.81
CA ASN A 657 10.18 -37.79 -19.02
C ASN A 657 9.39 -38.34 -20.23
N SER A 658 8.97 -37.49 -21.18
CA SER A 658 8.17 -37.82 -22.35
C SER A 658 8.62 -36.98 -23.55
N GLN A 659 9.11 -37.64 -24.60
CA GLN A 659 9.55 -36.97 -25.83
C GLN A 659 8.41 -36.15 -26.47
N ASP A 660 7.16 -36.63 -26.44
CA ASP A 660 6.00 -35.89 -26.97
C ASP A 660 5.75 -34.57 -26.23
N ARG A 661 5.93 -34.55 -24.90
CA ARG A 661 5.82 -33.32 -24.10
C ARG A 661 6.99 -32.37 -24.35
N LEU A 662 8.20 -32.91 -24.52
CA LEU A 662 9.36 -32.11 -24.89
C LEU A 662 9.14 -31.44 -26.26
N ARG A 663 8.63 -32.21 -27.23
CA ARG A 663 8.30 -31.76 -28.59
C ARG A 663 7.20 -30.68 -28.58
N GLN A 664 6.07 -30.92 -27.89
CA GLN A 664 5.02 -29.91 -27.71
C GLN A 664 5.55 -28.62 -27.06
N ASN A 665 6.41 -28.72 -26.05
CA ASN A 665 7.00 -27.54 -25.40
C ASN A 665 7.93 -26.75 -26.33
N LEU A 666 8.57 -27.38 -27.32
CA LEU A 666 9.45 -26.73 -28.29
C LEU A 666 8.66 -26.15 -29.48
N GLU A 667 7.67 -26.89 -30.00
CA GLU A 667 6.74 -26.44 -31.03
C GLU A 667 5.94 -25.20 -30.57
N VAL A 668 5.44 -25.19 -29.33
CA VAL A 668 4.75 -24.04 -28.72
C VAL A 668 5.65 -22.80 -28.56
N ASN A 669 6.98 -22.98 -28.60
CA ASN A 669 7.96 -21.88 -28.57
C ASN A 669 8.63 -21.62 -29.94
N GLY A 670 8.15 -22.24 -31.02
CA GLY A 670 8.57 -21.93 -32.39
C GLY A 670 9.93 -22.46 -32.82
N PHE A 671 10.48 -23.48 -32.15
CA PHE A 671 11.71 -24.16 -32.56
C PHE A 671 11.39 -25.47 -33.28
N ASP A 672 11.79 -25.58 -34.55
CA ASP A 672 11.68 -26.79 -35.36
C ASP A 672 13.04 -27.51 -35.36
N LEU A 673 13.08 -28.73 -34.83
CA LEU A 673 14.31 -29.52 -34.62
C LEU A 673 14.21 -30.89 -35.28
N THR A 674 15.35 -31.40 -35.74
CA THR A 674 15.41 -32.71 -36.39
C THR A 674 15.20 -33.85 -35.39
N ALA A 675 14.84 -35.03 -35.89
CA ALA A 675 14.61 -36.22 -35.06
C ALA A 675 15.87 -36.63 -34.26
N GLU A 676 17.05 -36.54 -34.88
CA GLU A 676 18.33 -36.89 -34.27
C GLU A 676 18.70 -35.92 -33.13
N GLU A 677 18.40 -34.62 -33.28
CA GLU A 677 18.60 -33.63 -32.21
C GLU A 677 17.68 -33.92 -31.01
N LEU A 678 16.40 -34.21 -31.24
CA LEU A 678 15.46 -34.63 -30.20
C LEU A 678 15.90 -35.92 -29.48
N GLU A 679 16.48 -36.87 -30.20
CA GLU A 679 16.95 -38.13 -29.64
C GLU A 679 18.15 -37.91 -28.71
N SER A 680 19.16 -37.13 -29.15
CA SER A 680 20.34 -36.78 -28.35
C SER A 680 20.02 -36.05 -27.04
N ILE A 681 19.04 -35.14 -27.05
CA ILE A 681 18.56 -34.44 -25.85
C ILE A 681 17.90 -35.43 -24.88
N SER A 682 17.21 -36.45 -25.39
CA SER A 682 16.51 -37.45 -24.56
C SER A 682 17.44 -38.48 -23.91
N ASP A 683 18.63 -38.74 -24.48
CA ASP A 683 19.62 -39.62 -23.85
C ASP A 683 20.48 -38.90 -22.79
N LEU A 684 20.70 -37.59 -22.95
CA LEU A 684 21.20 -36.72 -21.87
C LEU A 684 20.27 -36.75 -20.64
N ASP A 685 18.95 -36.68 -20.86
CA ASP A 685 17.95 -36.71 -19.76
C ASP A 685 17.86 -38.07 -19.04
N ARG A 686 18.39 -39.15 -19.66
CA ARG A 686 18.39 -40.53 -19.14
C ARG A 686 19.66 -40.92 -18.36
N GLY A 687 20.66 -40.04 -18.27
CA GLY A 687 21.79 -40.17 -17.33
C GLY A 687 22.65 -41.43 -17.48
N ARG A 688 22.91 -41.90 -18.70
CA ARG A 688 23.67 -43.15 -18.95
C ARG A 688 25.13 -42.95 -19.36
N SER A 689 26.03 -43.06 -18.39
CA SER A 689 27.47 -43.28 -18.63
C SER A 689 28.05 -44.37 -17.72
N THR A 690 27.63 -45.64 -17.92
CA THR A 690 28.16 -46.90 -17.31
C THR A 690 28.10 -46.99 -15.77
N ILE A 691 27.62 -48.05 -15.08
CA ILE A 691 27.37 -49.49 -15.35
C ILE A 691 26.54 -50.02 -14.12
N LYS A 692 25.75 -51.12 -14.04
CA LYS A 692 25.56 -52.38 -14.79
C LYS A 692 24.14 -52.99 -14.56
N MET A 693 23.78 -54.01 -15.36
CA MET A 693 22.87 -55.17 -15.12
C MET A 693 21.75 -55.13 -14.03
N ALA A 694 20.48 -54.90 -14.45
CA ALA A 694 19.38 -55.88 -14.66
C ALA A 694 19.23 -57.15 -13.75
N PRO A 695 18.03 -57.80 -13.70
CA PRO A 695 16.62 -57.29 -13.82
C PRO A 695 15.56 -58.00 -12.91
N ALA A 696 14.36 -57.40 -12.75
CA ALA A 696 13.05 -58.08 -12.51
C ALA A 696 11.89 -57.04 -12.55
N VAL A 697 10.59 -57.35 -12.71
CA VAL A 697 9.82 -58.16 -13.70
C VAL A 697 8.32 -58.13 -13.27
N LEU A 698 7.39 -58.24 -14.24
CA LEU A 698 5.91 -58.40 -14.14
C LEU A 698 4.97 -57.17 -14.11
N GLU A 699 3.76 -57.46 -14.62
CA GLU A 699 2.63 -56.67 -15.16
C GLU A 699 1.31 -57.30 -14.58
N PRO A 700 0.05 -56.95 -14.98
CA PRO A 700 -0.58 -55.67 -15.36
C PRO A 700 -2.07 -55.53 -14.83
N GLU A 701 -2.86 -54.61 -15.42
CA GLU A 701 -4.37 -54.57 -15.49
C GLU A 701 -5.17 -54.34 -14.18
N VAL A 702 -6.49 -54.04 -14.12
CA VAL A 702 -7.66 -54.15 -15.04
C VAL A 702 -8.55 -52.87 -15.03
N ALA A 703 -9.41 -52.70 -16.05
CA ALA A 703 -10.12 -51.48 -16.45
C ALA A 703 -11.59 -51.25 -15.96
N CYS A 704 -12.12 -50.05 -16.28
CA CYS A 704 -13.50 -49.65 -16.64
C CYS A 704 -14.74 -49.95 -15.74
N CYS A 705 -15.58 -48.91 -15.50
CA CYS A 705 -16.94 -48.80 -16.10
C CYS A 705 -17.71 -47.50 -15.75
N LEU A 706 -18.74 -47.19 -16.56
CA LEU A 706 -19.85 -46.21 -16.37
C LEU A 706 -21.18 -47.01 -16.60
N PRO A 707 -22.43 -46.47 -16.75
CA PRO A 707 -22.93 -45.07 -16.74
C PRO A 707 -24.35 -44.85 -16.08
N VAL A 708 -24.93 -43.65 -16.31
CA VAL A 708 -26.39 -43.28 -16.38
C VAL A 708 -27.10 -42.63 -15.16
N LYS A 709 -27.79 -41.53 -15.53
CA LYS A 709 -28.71 -40.59 -14.83
C LYS A 709 -29.88 -41.23 -14.05
N ASN A 710 -30.40 -40.50 -13.04
CA ASN A 710 -31.74 -39.88 -13.15
C ASN A 710 -31.99 -38.72 -12.15
N SER A 711 -33.14 -38.05 -12.26
CA SER A 711 -33.47 -36.74 -11.64
C SER A 711 -34.38 -36.78 -10.40
N SER A 712 -34.30 -35.80 -9.50
CA SER A 712 -35.44 -34.93 -9.10
C SER A 712 -35.08 -33.84 -8.06
N LYS A 713 -36.07 -33.01 -7.70
CA LYS A 713 -36.00 -31.73 -6.95
C LYS A 713 -35.51 -31.84 -5.50
N GLY A 714 -34.81 -30.81 -5.02
CA GLY A 714 -34.62 -30.49 -3.60
C GLY A 714 -33.88 -29.16 -3.42
N PHE A 715 -34.33 -28.29 -2.50
CA PHE A 715 -33.70 -26.98 -2.23
C PHE A 715 -33.52 -26.83 -0.71
N THR A 716 -32.41 -27.34 -0.17
CA THR A 716 -32.06 -27.31 1.25
C THR A 716 -30.55 -27.44 1.47
N SER A 717 -30.10 -27.03 2.66
CA SER A 717 -28.75 -27.19 3.21
C SER A 717 -27.65 -26.32 2.59
N THR A 718 -27.34 -25.22 3.29
CA THR A 718 -26.05 -24.53 3.18
C THR A 718 -24.93 -25.51 3.54
N THR A 719 -23.88 -25.60 2.72
CA THR A 719 -22.79 -26.56 2.97
C THR A 719 -22.00 -26.19 4.22
N ILE A 720 -22.21 -26.94 5.30
CA ILE A 720 -21.31 -26.94 6.46
C ILE A 720 -19.92 -27.36 5.98
N LYS A 721 -18.90 -26.53 6.19
CA LYS A 721 -17.50 -26.96 6.06
C LYS A 721 -17.26 -28.03 7.13
N GLU A 722 -17.04 -29.29 6.74
CA GLU A 722 -16.62 -30.31 7.70
C GLU A 722 -15.29 -29.89 8.34
N ILE A 723 -15.31 -29.71 9.67
CA ILE A 723 -14.13 -29.36 10.46
C ILE A 723 -13.28 -30.63 10.60
N PRO A 724 -11.94 -30.58 10.37
CA PRO A 724 -11.08 -31.74 10.55
C PRO A 724 -11.17 -32.31 11.97
N ALA A 725 -11.38 -33.63 12.08
CA ALA A 725 -11.41 -34.32 13.35
C ALA A 725 -10.04 -34.23 14.08
N VAL A 726 -10.05 -34.26 15.40
CA VAL A 726 -8.88 -34.07 16.27
C VAL A 726 -8.01 -35.35 16.36
N ASN A 727 -7.74 -35.99 15.23
CA ASN A 727 -7.17 -37.34 15.17
C ASN A 727 -5.63 -37.37 15.06
N ASP A 728 -5.00 -36.26 14.61
CA ASP A 728 -3.55 -36.18 14.35
C ASP A 728 -2.76 -35.35 15.40
N ALA A 729 -3.35 -35.09 16.58
CA ALA A 729 -2.70 -34.30 17.63
C ALA A 729 -2.03 -35.20 18.69
N GLU A 730 -0.72 -35.05 18.88
CA GLU A 730 0.03 -35.71 19.96
C GLU A 730 -0.48 -35.22 21.32
N VAL A 731 -0.95 -36.15 22.17
CA VAL A 731 -1.37 -35.87 23.55
C VAL A 731 -0.21 -36.18 24.50
N LEU A 732 0.17 -35.18 25.29
CA LEU A 732 1.23 -35.28 26.28
C LEU A 732 0.71 -35.80 27.62
N GLN A 733 1.49 -36.67 28.27
CA GLN A 733 1.29 -37.01 29.67
C GLN A 733 1.79 -35.86 30.55
N ALA A 734 0.87 -35.02 31.03
CA ALA A 734 1.19 -33.86 31.85
C ALA A 734 1.46 -34.21 33.32
N PRO A 735 2.28 -33.41 34.04
CA PRO A 735 2.58 -33.62 35.46
C PRO A 735 1.42 -33.27 36.39
N LEU A 736 0.41 -32.55 35.89
CA LEU A 736 -0.81 -32.15 36.60
C LEU A 736 -2.02 -32.37 35.68
N PRO A 737 -3.24 -32.58 36.24
CA PRO A 737 -4.47 -32.60 35.46
C PRO A 737 -4.76 -31.25 34.79
N ASN A 738 -5.57 -31.28 33.73
CA ASN A 738 -6.03 -30.12 32.95
C ASN A 738 -7.55 -29.86 33.13
N PRO A 739 -8.00 -29.46 34.34
CA PRO A 739 -9.39 -29.13 34.59
C PRO A 739 -9.80 -27.93 33.74
N SER A 740 -10.90 -28.08 33.01
CA SER A 740 -11.31 -27.19 31.93
C SER A 740 -12.81 -26.89 32.01
N LEU A 741 -13.20 -25.62 31.99
CA LEU A 741 -14.62 -25.22 31.99
C LEU A 741 -15.13 -25.15 30.55
N GLN A 742 -16.05 -26.06 30.20
CA GLN A 742 -16.74 -26.08 28.91
C GLN A 742 -18.15 -25.52 29.00
N VAL A 743 -18.58 -24.82 27.96
CA VAL A 743 -20.00 -24.67 27.60
C VAL A 743 -20.37 -25.78 26.62
N THR A 744 -21.57 -26.34 26.77
CA THR A 744 -22.11 -27.41 25.92
C THR A 744 -23.13 -26.88 24.89
N ALA A 745 -23.40 -27.67 23.85
CA ALA A 745 -24.43 -27.34 22.85
C ALA A 745 -25.86 -27.26 23.43
N ASP A 746 -26.12 -27.84 24.61
CA ASP A 746 -27.39 -27.69 25.34
C ASP A 746 -27.36 -26.57 26.41
N HIS A 747 -26.44 -25.61 26.26
CA HIS A 747 -26.34 -24.36 27.02
C HIS A 747 -26.09 -24.60 28.53
N ARG A 748 -25.34 -25.64 28.86
CA ARG A 748 -24.87 -25.94 30.22
C ARG A 748 -23.39 -25.61 30.34
N ILE A 749 -22.92 -25.52 31.58
CA ILE A 749 -21.49 -25.55 31.89
C ILE A 749 -21.15 -26.85 32.59
N LYS A 750 -19.92 -27.32 32.36
CA LYS A 750 -19.35 -28.49 33.03
C LYS A 750 -17.84 -28.33 33.14
N THR A 751 -17.27 -28.77 34.25
CA THR A 751 -15.82 -28.97 34.35
C THR A 751 -15.47 -30.34 33.77
N VAL A 752 -14.49 -30.42 32.89
CA VAL A 752 -13.95 -31.66 32.29
C VAL A 752 -12.44 -31.73 32.44
N GLU A 753 -11.89 -32.94 32.35
CA GLU A 753 -10.45 -33.17 32.20
C GLU A 753 -10.11 -33.17 30.71
N ALA A 754 -9.38 -32.17 30.21
CA ALA A 754 -9.06 -32.02 28.79
C ALA A 754 -7.67 -32.59 28.43
N PRO A 755 -7.47 -33.17 27.23
CA PRO A 755 -6.15 -33.63 26.81
C PRO A 755 -5.16 -32.47 26.70
N VAL A 756 -3.94 -32.65 27.22
CA VAL A 756 -2.86 -31.68 27.05
C VAL A 756 -2.16 -31.96 25.71
N LEU A 757 -2.27 -31.04 24.76
CA LEU A 757 -1.74 -31.22 23.41
C LEU A 757 -0.28 -30.78 23.31
N ALA A 758 0.51 -31.47 22.49
CA ALA A 758 1.85 -31.02 22.12
C ALA A 758 1.78 -29.77 21.21
N PRO A 759 2.67 -28.78 21.39
CA PRO A 759 2.69 -27.60 20.55
C PRO A 759 3.21 -27.95 19.15
N LYS A 760 2.44 -27.59 18.12
CA LYS A 760 2.84 -27.78 16.71
C LYS A 760 3.96 -26.81 16.33
N LYS A 761 4.50 -26.98 15.11
CA LYS A 761 5.41 -26.01 14.49
C LYS A 761 4.80 -24.61 14.51
N GLY A 762 5.52 -23.63 15.08
CA GLY A 762 5.02 -22.26 15.26
C GLY A 762 4.11 -22.01 16.48
N GLU A 763 3.81 -23.03 17.29
CA GLU A 763 3.05 -22.92 18.54
C GLU A 763 3.96 -23.03 19.77
N VAL A 764 3.41 -22.64 20.92
CA VAL A 764 3.95 -23.01 22.24
C VAL A 764 2.83 -23.59 23.10
N LEU A 765 3.20 -24.40 24.08
CA LEU A 765 2.33 -24.86 25.16
C LEU A 765 2.50 -23.90 26.34
N LEU A 766 1.38 -23.40 26.84
CA LEU A 766 1.29 -22.52 28.00
C LEU A 766 0.68 -23.26 29.18
N GLN A 767 1.16 -22.97 30.38
CA GLN A 767 0.30 -23.03 31.57
C GLN A 767 -0.41 -21.68 31.69
N ILE A 768 -1.74 -21.66 31.65
CA ILE A 768 -2.53 -20.46 31.93
C ILE A 768 -2.45 -20.17 33.42
N LYS A 769 -2.13 -18.93 33.81
CA LYS A 769 -2.01 -18.51 35.22
C LYS A 769 -3.15 -17.59 35.65
N ALA A 770 -3.74 -16.83 34.73
CA ALA A 770 -4.95 -16.04 34.95
C ALA A 770 -5.79 -15.92 33.66
N THR A 771 -7.10 -16.08 33.79
CA THR A 771 -8.11 -15.76 32.77
C THR A 771 -9.20 -14.89 33.39
N GLY A 772 -9.52 -13.75 32.76
CA GLY A 772 -10.68 -12.93 33.08
C GLY A 772 -11.98 -13.51 32.51
N VAL A 773 -13.07 -13.40 33.28
CA VAL A 773 -14.42 -13.76 32.82
C VAL A 773 -15.05 -12.58 32.09
N CYS A 774 -15.54 -12.79 30.88
CA CYS A 774 -16.22 -11.77 30.08
C CYS A 774 -17.73 -12.00 29.97
N GLY A 775 -18.47 -10.97 29.56
CA GLY A 775 -19.91 -11.06 29.28
C GLY A 775 -20.22 -12.01 28.13
N SER A 776 -19.30 -12.16 27.18
CA SER A 776 -19.37 -13.12 26.07
C SER A 776 -19.38 -14.57 26.53
N ASP A 777 -18.53 -14.96 27.49
CA ASP A 777 -18.53 -16.32 28.06
C ASP A 777 -19.89 -16.65 28.70
N ILE A 778 -20.48 -15.66 29.38
CA ILE A 778 -21.81 -15.76 29.99
C ILE A 778 -22.91 -15.82 28.92
N HIS A 779 -22.80 -15.07 27.81
CA HIS A 779 -23.75 -15.14 26.71
C HIS A 779 -23.70 -16.48 25.97
N PHE A 780 -22.51 -17.04 25.73
CA PHE A 780 -22.39 -18.39 25.18
C PHE A 780 -23.02 -19.43 26.13
N TRP A 781 -22.80 -19.33 27.44
CA TRP A 781 -23.48 -20.19 28.41
C TRP A 781 -25.01 -20.01 28.42
N LYS A 782 -25.52 -18.79 28.61
CA LYS A 782 -26.97 -18.56 28.85
C LYS A 782 -27.82 -18.56 27.58
N SER A 783 -27.23 -18.26 26.41
CA SER A 783 -27.96 -18.04 25.17
C SER A 783 -27.47 -18.90 24.00
N GLY A 784 -26.35 -19.60 24.14
CA GLY A 784 -25.75 -20.45 23.09
C GLY A 784 -25.18 -19.70 21.89
N ARG A 785 -25.38 -18.38 21.79
CA ARG A 785 -24.93 -17.58 20.65
C ARG A 785 -24.73 -16.10 20.96
N ILE A 786 -23.89 -15.46 20.13
CA ILE A 786 -23.71 -14.01 20.05
C ILE A 786 -23.80 -13.63 18.56
N GLY A 787 -24.94 -13.08 18.14
CA GLY A 787 -25.24 -12.85 16.73
C GLY A 787 -25.18 -14.16 15.93
N THR A 788 -24.26 -14.23 14.96
CA THR A 788 -23.98 -15.40 14.12
C THR A 788 -23.01 -16.41 14.73
N LEU A 789 -22.35 -16.10 15.85
CA LEU A 789 -21.48 -17.04 16.55
C LEU A 789 -22.33 -17.99 17.39
N VAL A 790 -22.37 -19.28 17.06
CA VAL A 790 -23.23 -20.30 17.71
C VAL A 790 -22.38 -21.43 18.32
N VAL A 791 -22.78 -21.91 19.49
CA VAL A 791 -22.17 -23.08 20.17
C VAL A 791 -22.88 -24.35 19.72
N GLU A 792 -22.41 -24.96 18.63
CA GLU A 792 -23.00 -26.18 18.07
C GLU A 792 -22.43 -27.48 18.68
N GLY A 793 -21.40 -27.37 19.52
CA GLY A 793 -20.75 -28.48 20.22
C GLY A 793 -19.99 -28.00 21.46
N ASP A 794 -19.45 -28.93 22.24
CA ASP A 794 -18.71 -28.62 23.47
C ASP A 794 -17.47 -27.74 23.20
N CYS A 795 -17.35 -26.62 23.92
CA CYS A 795 -16.23 -25.69 23.78
C CYS A 795 -15.74 -25.20 25.14
N ILE A 796 -14.42 -25.27 25.38
CA ILE A 796 -13.77 -24.58 26.50
C ILE A 796 -13.92 -23.07 26.27
N ILE A 797 -14.32 -22.33 27.29
CA ILE A 797 -14.55 -20.87 27.25
C ILE A 797 -13.35 -20.06 27.81
N GLY A 798 -13.44 -18.73 27.84
CA GLY A 798 -12.37 -17.83 28.29
C GLY A 798 -11.42 -17.39 27.17
N HIS A 799 -11.01 -16.12 27.23
CA HIS A 799 -10.18 -15.46 26.21
C HIS A 799 -9.26 -14.35 26.78
N GLU A 800 -9.64 -13.73 27.91
CA GLU A 800 -8.87 -12.65 28.55
C GLU A 800 -7.69 -13.19 29.38
N ALA A 801 -6.60 -13.66 28.77
CA ALA A 801 -5.65 -14.55 29.47
C ALA A 801 -4.16 -14.17 29.46
N ALA A 802 -3.48 -14.61 30.52
CA ALA A 802 -2.02 -14.62 30.65
C ALA A 802 -1.52 -15.91 31.32
N GLY A 803 -0.27 -16.28 31.03
CA GLY A 803 0.33 -17.53 31.47
C GLY A 803 1.85 -17.56 31.32
N VAL A 804 2.42 -18.75 31.45
CA VAL A 804 3.86 -19.01 31.29
C VAL A 804 4.07 -20.06 30.21
N VAL A 805 5.08 -19.84 29.35
CA VAL A 805 5.53 -20.82 28.36
C VAL A 805 6.15 -22.00 29.09
N ILE A 806 5.68 -23.23 28.82
CA ILE A 806 6.22 -24.45 29.44
C ILE A 806 6.88 -25.41 28.44
N ARG A 807 6.53 -25.33 27.15
CA ARG A 807 7.22 -26.04 26.05
C ARG A 807 7.04 -25.26 24.76
N VAL A 808 8.05 -25.24 23.89
CA VAL A 808 8.00 -24.58 22.57
C VAL A 808 7.92 -25.61 21.45
N GLY A 809 7.22 -25.28 20.37
CA GLY A 809 7.14 -26.09 19.15
C GLY A 809 8.30 -25.81 18.18
N GLU A 810 8.34 -26.58 17.09
CA GLU A 810 9.39 -26.44 16.06
C GLU A 810 9.40 -25.03 15.43
N GLY A 811 10.59 -24.47 15.19
CA GLY A 811 10.78 -23.17 14.56
C GLY A 811 10.63 -21.95 15.48
N ILE A 812 10.33 -22.13 16.77
CA ILE A 812 10.28 -21.02 17.75
C ILE A 812 11.69 -20.68 18.25
N THR A 813 12.05 -19.40 18.14
CA THR A 813 13.35 -18.85 18.55
C THR A 813 13.24 -17.64 19.48
N ASN A 814 12.05 -17.03 19.56
CA ASN A 814 11.76 -15.83 20.35
C ASN A 814 11.20 -16.13 21.76
N PHE A 815 10.82 -17.38 22.04
CA PHE A 815 10.34 -17.83 23.36
C PHE A 815 11.14 -19.02 23.88
N VAL A 816 11.23 -19.13 25.20
CA VAL A 816 11.79 -20.25 25.97
C VAL A 816 10.85 -20.62 27.12
N PRO A 817 10.90 -21.88 27.64
CA PRO A 817 10.20 -22.22 28.87
C PRO A 817 10.56 -21.28 30.02
N GLY A 818 9.55 -20.84 30.78
CA GLY A 818 9.65 -19.81 31.80
C GLY A 818 9.28 -18.39 31.33
N ASP A 819 9.18 -18.13 30.01
CA ASP A 819 8.71 -16.82 29.51
C ASP A 819 7.27 -16.53 29.97
N ARG A 820 7.08 -15.36 30.58
CA ARG A 820 5.78 -14.85 31.03
C ARG A 820 5.08 -14.16 29.86
N VAL A 821 3.84 -14.53 29.54
CA VAL A 821 3.12 -14.01 28.35
C VAL A 821 1.67 -13.63 28.62
N ALA A 822 1.19 -12.64 27.88
CA ALA A 822 -0.24 -12.41 27.63
C ALA A 822 -0.62 -12.95 26.25
N ILE A 823 -1.89 -13.35 26.11
CA ILE A 823 -2.42 -14.03 24.94
C ILE A 823 -3.27 -13.06 24.11
N GLU A 824 -3.02 -12.98 22.81
CA GLU A 824 -3.99 -12.44 21.84
C GLU A 824 -4.87 -13.62 21.37
N PRO A 825 -6.15 -13.69 21.77
CA PRO A 825 -6.98 -14.89 21.57
C PRO A 825 -7.44 -15.08 20.13
N GLY A 826 -7.35 -14.04 19.29
CA GLY A 826 -7.72 -14.08 17.87
C GLY A 826 -6.54 -14.45 16.97
N VAL A 827 -6.61 -15.63 16.36
CA VAL A 827 -5.65 -16.12 15.36
C VAL A 827 -6.27 -15.97 13.96
N PRO A 828 -5.99 -14.89 13.23
CA PRO A 828 -6.46 -14.69 11.86
C PRO A 828 -5.71 -15.60 10.86
N CYS A 829 -6.28 -15.82 9.67
CA CYS A 829 -5.68 -16.69 8.66
C CYS A 829 -4.40 -16.13 8.01
N GLY A 830 -4.13 -14.83 8.15
CA GLY A 830 -2.93 -14.16 7.60
C GLY A 830 -3.01 -13.82 6.11
N ASP A 831 -3.68 -14.64 5.31
CA ASP A 831 -3.66 -14.55 3.83
C ASP A 831 -4.85 -13.79 3.20
N CYS A 832 -5.96 -13.56 3.92
CA CYS A 832 -7.12 -12.86 3.36
C CYS A 832 -6.87 -11.35 3.26
N PHE A 833 -7.63 -10.63 2.41
CA PHE A 833 -7.40 -9.20 2.17
C PHE A 833 -7.45 -8.37 3.46
N LEU A 834 -8.34 -8.68 4.41
CA LEU A 834 -8.42 -7.98 5.70
C LEU A 834 -7.19 -8.23 6.58
N CYS A 835 -6.58 -9.42 6.53
CA CYS A 835 -5.29 -9.66 7.18
C CYS A 835 -4.16 -8.87 6.51
N LEU A 836 -4.14 -8.89 5.18
CA LEU A 836 -3.14 -8.21 4.37
C LEU A 836 -3.28 -6.68 4.42
N GLU A 837 -4.45 -6.13 4.75
CA GLU A 837 -4.67 -4.69 5.03
C GLU A 837 -4.41 -4.32 6.50
N GLY A 838 -3.90 -5.24 7.34
CA GLY A 838 -3.69 -5.04 8.77
C GLY A 838 -4.99 -5.01 9.60
N ARG A 839 -6.15 -5.11 8.95
CA ARG A 839 -7.50 -5.21 9.52
C ARG A 839 -7.84 -6.64 9.95
N TYR A 840 -6.85 -7.36 10.48
CA TYR A 840 -6.88 -8.81 10.72
C TYR A 840 -7.97 -9.23 11.72
N ASN A 841 -8.43 -8.30 12.55
CA ASN A 841 -9.55 -8.47 13.48
C ASN A 841 -10.92 -8.70 12.80
N LEU A 842 -11.01 -8.37 11.51
CA LEU A 842 -12.18 -8.59 10.66
C LEU A 842 -12.05 -9.86 9.79
N CYS A 843 -10.99 -10.66 9.97
CA CYS A 843 -10.76 -11.89 9.20
C CYS A 843 -11.93 -12.88 9.34
N GLU A 844 -12.53 -13.28 8.22
CA GLU A 844 -13.67 -14.21 8.17
C GLU A 844 -13.32 -15.60 8.74
N ASP A 845 -12.17 -16.16 8.37
CA ASP A 845 -11.65 -17.43 8.92
C ASP A 845 -10.87 -17.25 10.25
N VAL A 846 -11.21 -16.26 11.10
CA VAL A 846 -10.50 -16.04 12.38
C VAL A 846 -10.81 -17.14 13.40
N GLN A 847 -9.75 -17.76 13.94
CA GLN A 847 -9.86 -18.71 15.03
C GLN A 847 -9.76 -17.94 16.35
N PHE A 848 -10.87 -17.78 17.07
CA PHE A 848 -10.89 -16.98 18.30
C PHE A 848 -11.11 -17.88 19.51
N ALA A 849 -10.13 -17.93 20.43
CA ALA A 849 -10.19 -18.76 21.61
C ALA A 849 -11.46 -18.46 22.45
N GLY A 850 -12.17 -19.50 22.89
CA GLY A 850 -13.42 -19.39 23.65
C GLY A 850 -14.68 -19.23 22.80
N VAL A 851 -14.55 -19.18 21.47
CA VAL A 851 -15.67 -19.19 20.52
C VAL A 851 -15.65 -20.52 19.76
N TYR A 852 -16.74 -21.28 19.82
CA TYR A 852 -16.88 -22.57 19.13
C TYR A 852 -16.49 -22.45 17.64
N PRO A 853 -15.67 -23.39 17.09
CA PRO A 853 -15.14 -24.62 17.70
C PRO A 853 -13.84 -24.44 18.53
N TYR A 854 -13.29 -23.23 18.65
CA TYR A 854 -11.93 -23.00 19.12
C TYR A 854 -11.82 -22.86 20.65
N HIS A 855 -11.25 -23.88 21.29
CA HIS A 855 -11.13 -23.97 22.75
C HIS A 855 -10.36 -22.81 23.39
N GLY A 856 -11.01 -22.21 24.39
CA GLY A 856 -10.59 -21.05 25.19
C GLY A 856 -9.57 -21.33 26.29
N THR A 857 -9.46 -20.39 27.22
CA THR A 857 -8.38 -20.27 28.21
C THR A 857 -8.80 -20.59 29.65
N LEU A 858 -10.04 -21.03 29.90
CA LEU A 858 -10.45 -21.62 31.19
C LEU A 858 -10.08 -23.11 31.24
N GLN A 859 -8.77 -23.36 31.14
CA GLN A 859 -8.09 -24.64 31.30
C GLN A 859 -6.66 -24.41 31.78
N ARG A 860 -6.05 -25.38 32.46
CA ARG A 860 -4.67 -25.26 32.99
C ARG A 860 -3.63 -25.14 31.88
N TYR A 861 -3.78 -25.93 30.81
CA TYR A 861 -2.83 -26.01 29.70
C TYR A 861 -3.49 -25.73 28.36
N LYS A 862 -2.84 -24.90 27.52
CA LYS A 862 -3.32 -24.59 26.17
C LYS A 862 -2.15 -24.40 25.21
N THR A 863 -2.27 -24.95 23.99
CA THR A 863 -1.41 -24.56 22.87
C THR A 863 -1.94 -23.29 22.19
N HIS A 864 -1.03 -22.41 21.79
CA HIS A 864 -1.35 -21.18 21.04
C HIS A 864 -0.19 -20.81 20.08
N PRO A 865 -0.46 -20.24 18.90
CA PRO A 865 0.60 -19.82 17.98
C PRO A 865 1.46 -18.70 18.59
N ALA A 866 2.78 -18.86 18.55
CA ALA A 866 3.72 -17.96 19.24
C ALA A 866 3.68 -16.52 18.72
N LYS A 867 3.23 -16.31 17.48
CA LYS A 867 3.04 -14.98 16.88
C LYS A 867 2.02 -14.12 17.65
N TRP A 868 1.06 -14.74 18.32
CA TRP A 868 -0.05 -14.08 19.02
C TRP A 868 0.14 -14.11 20.55
N LEU A 869 1.40 -14.05 20.99
CA LEU A 869 1.81 -14.00 22.39
C LEU A 869 2.76 -12.83 22.61
N TYR A 870 2.59 -12.14 23.73
CA TYR A 870 3.35 -10.94 24.07
C TYR A 870 4.04 -11.14 25.42
N LYS A 871 5.37 -11.02 25.47
CA LYS A 871 6.13 -11.14 26.72
C LYS A 871 5.71 -10.06 27.72
N LEU A 872 5.46 -10.46 28.95
CA LEU A 872 5.12 -9.58 30.06
C LEU A 872 6.39 -9.15 30.80
N PRO A 873 6.69 -7.84 30.87
CA PRO A 873 7.70 -7.30 31.79
C PRO A 873 7.44 -7.72 33.26
N ASP A 874 8.50 -7.81 34.05
CA ASP A 874 8.43 -8.28 35.45
C ASP A 874 7.51 -7.44 36.35
N ASN A 875 7.33 -6.15 36.02
CA ASN A 875 6.44 -5.24 36.75
C ASN A 875 4.95 -5.39 36.37
N ILE A 876 4.59 -6.25 35.41
CA ILE A 876 3.21 -6.62 35.08
C ILE A 876 2.91 -8.03 35.61
N SER A 877 1.88 -8.17 36.44
CA SER A 877 1.42 -9.47 36.97
C SER A 877 0.62 -10.27 35.93
N TYR A 878 0.39 -11.57 36.14
CA TYR A 878 -0.51 -12.34 35.25
C TYR A 878 -1.95 -11.80 35.29
N ALA A 879 -2.41 -11.36 36.46
CA ALA A 879 -3.70 -10.72 36.65
C ALA A 879 -3.84 -9.43 35.80
N GLN A 880 -2.79 -8.61 35.72
CA GLN A 880 -2.74 -7.44 34.83
C GLN A 880 -2.57 -7.84 33.35
N GLY A 881 -1.83 -8.91 33.06
CA GLY A 881 -1.67 -9.46 31.71
C GLY A 881 -3.00 -9.94 31.12
N ALA A 882 -3.85 -10.60 31.92
CA ALA A 882 -5.21 -10.96 31.54
C ALA A 882 -6.08 -9.74 31.17
N LEU A 883 -5.88 -8.59 31.83
CA LEU A 883 -6.58 -7.33 31.53
C LEU A 883 -6.13 -6.66 30.20
N LEU A 884 -5.09 -7.16 29.52
CA LEU A 884 -4.68 -6.63 28.21
C LEU A 884 -5.70 -6.88 27.10
N GLU A 885 -6.55 -7.91 27.23
CA GLU A 885 -7.63 -8.20 26.27
C GLU A 885 -8.73 -7.11 26.35
N PRO A 886 -9.39 -6.87 27.50
CA PRO A 886 -10.43 -5.83 27.57
C PRO A 886 -9.84 -4.41 27.48
N LEU A 887 -8.55 -4.21 27.83
CA LEU A 887 -7.84 -2.98 27.52
C LEU A 887 -7.60 -2.81 26.01
N SER A 888 -7.30 -3.87 25.28
CA SER A 888 -7.15 -3.81 23.82
C SER A 888 -8.43 -3.34 23.13
N VAL A 889 -9.61 -3.80 23.59
CA VAL A 889 -10.91 -3.37 23.05
C VAL A 889 -11.05 -1.85 23.18
N VAL A 890 -10.75 -1.33 24.38
CA VAL A 890 -10.80 0.11 24.68
C VAL A 890 -9.77 0.91 23.89
N LEU A 891 -8.52 0.42 23.77
CA LEU A 891 -7.48 1.10 23.00
C LEU A 891 -7.81 1.17 21.51
N HIS A 892 -8.44 0.13 20.94
CA HIS A 892 -8.93 0.16 19.56
C HIS A 892 -10.10 1.13 19.39
N GLY A 893 -11.06 1.13 20.32
CA GLY A 893 -12.17 2.08 20.34
C GLY A 893 -11.70 3.54 20.41
N ILE A 894 -10.81 3.86 21.36
CA ILE A 894 -10.24 5.21 21.53
C ILE A 894 -9.44 5.65 20.31
N ARG A 895 -8.61 4.77 19.73
CA ARG A 895 -7.85 5.07 18.50
C ARG A 895 -8.79 5.38 17.33
N THR A 896 -9.88 4.63 17.20
CA THR A 896 -10.85 4.80 16.11
C THR A 896 -11.75 6.01 16.32
N ALA A 897 -12.06 6.36 17.57
CA ALA A 897 -12.96 7.46 17.94
C ALA A 897 -12.33 8.87 17.93
N GLY A 898 -11.03 8.97 17.61
CA GLY A 898 -10.32 10.26 17.51
C GLY A 898 -10.32 11.07 18.80
N LEU A 899 -10.05 10.43 19.94
CA LEU A 899 -10.03 11.10 21.24
C LEU A 899 -8.79 11.99 21.41
N GLU A 900 -8.99 13.26 21.75
CA GLU A 900 -7.93 14.29 21.78
C GLU A 900 -7.69 14.87 23.19
N LEU A 901 -6.43 15.26 23.44
CA LEU A 901 -5.99 15.97 24.65
C LEU A 901 -6.82 17.25 24.88
N GLY A 902 -7.30 17.45 26.10
CA GLY A 902 -8.07 18.64 26.49
C GLY A 902 -9.48 18.73 25.89
N THR A 903 -9.93 17.73 25.13
CA THR A 903 -11.30 17.65 24.59
C THR A 903 -12.21 16.84 25.51
N GLY A 904 -13.46 17.28 25.67
CA GLY A 904 -14.45 16.62 26.52
C GLY A 904 -15.08 15.37 25.89
N ALA A 905 -15.30 14.34 26.70
CA ALA A 905 -15.87 13.06 26.26
C ALA A 905 -16.84 12.43 27.27
N VAL A 906 -17.75 11.59 26.77
CA VAL A 906 -18.69 10.78 27.57
C VAL A 906 -18.34 9.31 27.44
N ILE A 907 -18.47 8.56 28.54
CA ILE A 907 -18.44 7.09 28.55
C ILE A 907 -19.82 6.60 28.98
N CYS A 908 -20.50 5.83 28.14
CA CYS A 908 -21.79 5.23 28.51
C CYS A 908 -21.59 3.81 29.04
N GLY A 909 -22.09 3.55 30.25
CA GLY A 909 -21.88 2.31 31.01
C GLY A 909 -20.66 2.38 31.94
N ALA A 910 -20.83 1.94 33.18
CA ALA A 910 -19.79 1.75 34.19
C ALA A 910 -19.57 0.25 34.51
N GLY A 911 -19.80 -0.62 33.53
CA GLY A 911 -19.26 -1.99 33.52
C GLY A 911 -17.74 -2.01 33.22
N PRO A 912 -17.10 -3.19 33.16
CA PRO A 912 -15.63 -3.30 33.04
C PRO A 912 -15.03 -2.53 31.86
N ILE A 913 -15.61 -2.69 30.67
CA ILE A 913 -15.15 -1.97 29.46
C ILE A 913 -15.28 -0.45 29.62
N GLY A 914 -16.39 0.04 30.19
CA GLY A 914 -16.60 1.46 30.46
C GLY A 914 -15.65 2.03 31.53
N LEU A 915 -15.33 1.27 32.57
CA LEU A 915 -14.37 1.67 33.59
C LEU A 915 -12.93 1.72 33.04
N ILE A 916 -12.56 0.78 32.16
CA ILE A 916 -11.29 0.82 31.42
C ILE A 916 -11.29 2.00 30.43
N ALA A 917 -12.41 2.26 29.73
CA ALA A 917 -12.57 3.40 28.83
C ALA A 917 -12.44 4.74 29.55
N LEU A 918 -12.99 4.88 30.76
CA LEU A 918 -12.83 6.08 31.59
C LEU A 918 -11.36 6.29 32.02
N ALA A 919 -10.67 5.22 32.42
CA ALA A 919 -9.25 5.28 32.78
C ALA A 919 -8.36 5.62 31.57
N ALA A 920 -8.61 5.00 30.41
CA ALA A 920 -7.89 5.27 29.17
C ALA A 920 -8.18 6.64 28.58
N ALA A 921 -9.43 7.11 28.64
CA ALA A 921 -9.78 8.49 28.29
C ALA A 921 -9.05 9.49 29.19
N ARG A 922 -8.98 9.24 30.51
CA ARG A 922 -8.20 10.09 31.42
C ARG A 922 -6.71 10.09 31.10
N ALA A 923 -6.15 8.94 30.73
CA ALA A 923 -4.74 8.81 30.32
C ALA A 923 -4.42 9.55 29.01
N SER A 924 -5.37 9.63 28.07
CA SER A 924 -5.22 10.47 26.85
C SER A 924 -5.23 11.98 27.13
N GLY A 925 -5.57 12.39 28.36
CA GLY A 925 -5.72 13.79 28.74
C GLY A 925 -7.03 14.44 28.32
N ALA A 926 -8.00 13.66 27.82
CA ALA A 926 -9.36 14.13 27.56
C ALA A 926 -10.02 14.66 28.86
N HIS A 927 -10.69 15.81 28.77
CA HIS A 927 -11.31 16.50 29.90
C HIS A 927 -12.30 17.58 29.40
N PRO A 928 -13.45 17.80 30.07
CA PRO A 928 -14.00 17.01 31.18
C PRO A 928 -14.49 15.62 30.72
N LEU A 929 -14.64 14.70 31.67
CA LEU A 929 -15.13 13.34 31.42
C LEU A 929 -16.42 13.11 32.21
N VAL A 930 -17.46 12.65 31.53
CA VAL A 930 -18.71 12.16 32.15
C VAL A 930 -18.80 10.66 31.95
N ILE A 931 -19.10 9.90 33.00
CA ILE A 931 -19.51 8.49 32.88
C ILE A 931 -21.00 8.32 33.25
N THR A 932 -21.70 7.46 32.51
CA THR A 932 -23.14 7.18 32.73
C THR A 932 -23.38 5.72 33.10
N ASP A 933 -24.38 5.46 33.96
CA ASP A 933 -24.90 4.13 34.27
C ASP A 933 -26.29 4.26 34.92
N ILE A 934 -27.01 3.15 35.08
CA ILE A 934 -28.25 3.06 35.87
C ILE A 934 -27.95 2.80 37.36
N GLU A 935 -26.82 2.16 37.67
CA GLU A 935 -26.43 1.65 38.99
C GLU A 935 -25.55 2.66 39.77
N PRO A 936 -26.05 3.25 40.87
CA PRO A 936 -25.29 4.22 41.68
C PRO A 936 -23.95 3.70 42.23
N LEU A 937 -23.84 2.43 42.59
CA LEU A 937 -22.59 1.86 43.14
C LEU A 937 -21.48 1.82 42.09
N ARG A 938 -21.79 1.54 40.83
CA ARG A 938 -20.82 1.58 39.72
C ARG A 938 -20.35 3.00 39.41
N LEU A 939 -21.26 3.98 39.49
CA LEU A 939 -20.91 5.40 39.37
C LEU A 939 -20.06 5.90 40.53
N ALA A 940 -20.31 5.43 41.76
CA ALA A 940 -19.48 5.75 42.92
C ALA A 940 -18.06 5.17 42.76
N PHE A 941 -17.94 3.90 42.34
CA PHE A 941 -16.65 3.27 42.06
C PHE A 941 -15.89 3.96 40.92
N ALA A 942 -16.59 4.40 39.86
CA ALA A 942 -15.96 5.13 38.75
C ALA A 942 -15.28 6.44 39.18
N LYS A 943 -15.84 7.14 40.19
CA LYS A 943 -15.23 8.32 40.83
C LYS A 943 -14.03 7.99 41.72
N GLU A 944 -14.03 6.82 42.35
CA GLU A 944 -12.89 6.32 43.14
C GLU A 944 -11.73 5.88 42.24
N LEU A 945 -12.04 5.28 41.09
CA LEU A 945 -11.09 4.85 40.08
C LEU A 945 -10.45 6.05 39.35
N VAL A 946 -11.27 7.03 38.96
CA VAL A 946 -10.83 8.22 38.19
C VAL A 946 -11.30 9.51 38.88
N PRO A 947 -10.54 10.02 39.87
CA PRO A 947 -10.83 11.28 40.53
C PRO A 947 -10.92 12.45 39.54
N GLY A 948 -12.02 13.21 39.65
CA GLY A 948 -12.35 14.32 38.76
C GLY A 948 -13.21 13.94 37.55
N CYS A 949 -13.70 12.70 37.44
CA CYS A 949 -14.80 12.40 36.54
C CYS A 949 -16.15 12.89 37.09
N LEU A 950 -17.03 13.31 36.19
CA LEU A 950 -18.42 13.58 36.47
C LEU A 950 -19.24 12.29 36.25
N THR A 951 -20.36 12.14 36.96
CA THR A 951 -21.22 10.95 36.88
C THR A 951 -22.65 11.36 36.59
N TYR A 952 -23.27 10.74 35.61
CA TYR A 952 -24.69 10.90 35.32
C TYR A 952 -25.43 9.57 35.56
N ARG A 953 -26.47 9.59 36.40
CA ARG A 953 -27.36 8.43 36.53
C ARG A 953 -28.43 8.54 35.45
N VAL A 954 -28.50 7.53 34.58
CA VAL A 954 -29.51 7.45 33.52
C VAL A 954 -30.90 7.33 34.14
N ASP A 955 -31.82 8.19 33.73
CA ASP A 955 -33.22 8.18 34.15
C ASP A 955 -34.12 7.67 33.00
N PRO A 956 -34.68 6.45 33.11
CA PRO A 956 -35.54 5.89 32.06
C PRO A 956 -36.78 6.74 31.72
N SER A 957 -37.23 7.61 32.63
CA SER A 957 -38.42 8.46 32.41
C SER A 957 -38.18 9.63 31.46
N LEU A 958 -36.93 10.05 31.28
CA LEU A 958 -36.55 11.19 30.41
C LEU A 958 -36.39 10.80 28.93
N GLY A 959 -36.38 9.50 28.60
CA GLY A 959 -36.09 9.01 27.25
C GLY A 959 -34.68 9.36 26.74
N ALA A 960 -34.37 8.97 25.50
CA ALA A 960 -33.02 9.17 24.95
C ALA A 960 -32.62 10.66 24.86
N GLU A 961 -33.51 11.51 24.36
CA GLU A 961 -33.27 12.95 24.18
C GLU A 961 -33.10 13.68 25.52
N GLY A 962 -33.96 13.41 26.50
CA GLY A 962 -33.88 14.04 27.82
C GLY A 962 -32.62 13.65 28.59
N ASN A 963 -32.19 12.38 28.51
CA ASN A 963 -30.90 11.95 29.06
C ASN A 963 -29.74 12.62 28.31
N GLY A 964 -29.77 12.68 26.97
CA GLY A 964 -28.75 13.35 26.17
C GLY A 964 -28.57 14.84 26.52
N LYS A 965 -29.69 15.57 26.67
CA LYS A 965 -29.68 16.96 27.13
C LYS A 965 -29.11 17.10 28.55
N ALA A 966 -29.50 16.23 29.48
CA ALA A 966 -29.01 16.27 30.85
C ALA A 966 -27.50 15.96 30.95
N ILE A 967 -26.98 15.06 30.11
CA ILE A 967 -25.54 14.80 29.98
C ILE A 967 -24.81 16.04 29.45
N ARG A 968 -25.35 16.73 28.44
CA ARG A 968 -24.76 17.96 27.87
C ARG A 968 -24.68 19.11 28.88
N ALA A 969 -25.67 19.27 29.74
CA ALA A 969 -25.66 20.27 30.80
C ALA A 969 -24.43 20.15 31.73
N LEU A 970 -23.90 18.93 31.94
CA LEU A 970 -22.67 18.70 32.73
C LEU A 970 -21.39 19.26 32.07
N PHE A 971 -21.42 19.54 30.77
CA PHE A 971 -20.35 20.24 30.04
C PHE A 971 -20.55 21.77 30.00
N GLY A 972 -21.63 22.28 30.59
CA GLY A 972 -21.95 23.72 30.56
C GLY A 972 -22.58 24.21 29.25
N THR A 973 -23.15 23.33 28.42
CA THR A 973 -23.73 23.72 27.11
C THR A 973 -24.87 24.74 27.22
N GLU A 974 -25.55 24.80 28.36
CA GLU A 974 -26.62 25.78 28.62
C GLU A 974 -26.10 27.22 28.81
N THR A 975 -24.79 27.40 29.05
CA THR A 975 -24.15 28.73 29.19
C THR A 975 -23.07 29.00 28.14
N ALA A 976 -22.37 27.97 27.67
CA ALA A 976 -21.28 28.08 26.68
C ALA A 976 -21.60 27.47 25.30
N GLY A 977 -22.84 27.00 25.09
CA GLY A 977 -23.36 26.58 23.79
C GLY A 977 -22.84 25.24 23.25
N GLU A 978 -22.95 25.05 21.93
CA GLU A 978 -22.63 23.79 21.23
C GLU A 978 -21.15 23.40 21.34
N TYR A 979 -20.23 24.38 21.40
CA TYR A 979 -18.80 24.12 21.25
C TYR A 979 -18.23 23.25 22.38
N VAL A 980 -18.73 23.43 23.61
CA VAL A 980 -18.29 22.67 24.80
C VAL A 980 -18.95 21.29 24.93
N ALA A 981 -19.95 20.97 24.10
CA ALA A 981 -20.56 19.65 24.08
C ALA A 981 -19.53 18.56 23.69
N PRO A 982 -19.63 17.34 24.23
CA PRO A 982 -18.61 16.31 24.07
C PRO A 982 -18.41 15.94 22.59
N ARG A 983 -17.14 15.92 22.15
CA ARG A 983 -16.79 15.55 20.76
C ARG A 983 -16.85 14.06 20.51
N THR A 984 -16.60 13.26 21.55
CA THR A 984 -16.52 11.81 21.49
C THR A 984 -17.39 11.20 22.58
N VAL A 985 -18.19 10.20 22.23
CA VAL A 985 -18.90 9.34 23.17
C VAL A 985 -18.45 7.90 22.96
N LEU A 986 -17.95 7.27 24.02
CA LEU A 986 -17.56 5.86 24.04
C LEU A 986 -18.74 5.06 24.61
N GLU A 987 -19.53 4.44 23.75
CA GLU A 987 -20.73 3.69 24.14
C GLU A 987 -20.36 2.24 24.48
N CYS A 988 -20.35 1.92 25.77
CA CYS A 988 -19.86 0.63 26.30
C CYS A 988 -20.99 -0.26 26.85
N THR A 989 -22.26 -0.04 26.46
CA THR A 989 -23.41 -0.85 26.90
C THR A 989 -24.02 -1.72 25.81
N GLY A 990 -24.00 -1.28 24.54
CA GLY A 990 -24.71 -1.93 23.44
C GLY A 990 -26.25 -1.76 23.50
N VAL A 991 -26.76 -1.00 24.48
CA VAL A 991 -28.20 -0.81 24.69
C VAL A 991 -28.71 0.30 23.79
N GLU A 992 -29.72 0.00 22.96
CA GLU A 992 -30.30 0.94 21.98
C GLU A 992 -30.62 2.32 22.59
N SER A 993 -31.27 2.38 23.77
CA SER A 993 -31.60 3.64 24.43
C SER A 993 -30.37 4.43 24.90
N SER A 994 -29.25 3.76 25.20
CA SER A 994 -27.97 4.39 25.53
C SER A 994 -27.27 4.93 24.28
N ILE A 995 -27.29 4.17 23.17
CA ILE A 995 -26.77 4.60 21.85
C ILE A 995 -27.56 5.82 21.34
N CYS A 996 -28.89 5.82 21.50
CA CYS A 996 -29.72 6.97 21.15
C CYS A 996 -29.45 8.17 22.07
N ALA A 997 -29.28 7.96 23.38
CA ALA A 997 -28.91 9.03 24.31
C ALA A 997 -27.51 9.59 24.02
N ALA A 998 -26.57 8.75 23.58
CA ALA A 998 -25.23 9.15 23.14
C ALA A 998 -25.30 10.04 21.89
N ALA A 999 -26.15 9.70 20.91
CA ALA A 999 -26.40 10.54 19.74
C ALA A 999 -27.01 11.90 20.11
N PHE A 1000 -27.88 11.97 21.12
CA PHE A 1000 -28.38 13.25 21.65
C PHE A 1000 -27.38 13.99 22.56
N ALA A 1001 -26.40 13.29 23.16
CA ALA A 1001 -25.38 13.89 24.01
C ALA A 1001 -24.22 14.50 23.22
N VAL A 1002 -23.74 13.82 22.18
CA VAL A 1002 -22.59 14.25 21.37
C VAL A 1002 -22.85 15.58 20.65
N ARG A 1003 -21.82 16.41 20.46
CA ARG A 1003 -21.91 17.63 19.65
C ARG A 1003 -22.18 17.37 18.18
N ARG A 1004 -22.67 18.38 17.48
CA ARG A 1004 -22.66 18.44 16.00
C ARG A 1004 -21.24 18.21 15.44
N GLY A 1005 -21.13 17.33 14.44
CA GLY A 1005 -19.87 16.86 13.85
C GLY A 1005 -19.05 15.91 14.73
N GLY A 1006 -19.60 15.43 15.85
CA GLY A 1006 -18.93 14.53 16.79
C GLY A 1006 -19.11 13.04 16.46
N THR A 1007 -18.46 12.18 17.26
CA THR A 1007 -18.45 10.71 17.05
C THR A 1007 -19.05 9.97 18.25
N VAL A 1008 -20.01 9.09 17.99
CA VAL A 1008 -20.45 8.02 18.90
C VAL A 1008 -19.76 6.74 18.46
N MET A 1009 -18.87 6.23 19.31
CA MET A 1009 -18.14 4.99 19.10
C MET A 1009 -18.81 3.86 19.89
N VAL A 1010 -19.46 2.94 19.19
CA VAL A 1010 -20.14 1.79 19.79
C VAL A 1010 -19.15 0.65 20.01
N ILE A 1011 -18.85 0.43 21.29
CA ILE A 1011 -17.97 -0.62 21.82
C ILE A 1011 -18.80 -1.77 22.43
N GLY A 1012 -19.94 -1.45 23.05
CA GLY A 1012 -20.81 -2.43 23.69
C GLY A 1012 -21.57 -3.31 22.68
N VAL A 1013 -21.65 -4.62 22.97
CA VAL A 1013 -22.36 -5.59 22.13
C VAL A 1013 -23.86 -5.54 22.43
N GLY A 1014 -24.65 -5.17 21.41
CA GLY A 1014 -26.09 -4.97 21.53
C GLY A 1014 -26.97 -6.14 21.07
N ARG A 1015 -28.23 -5.82 20.78
CA ARG A 1015 -29.16 -6.73 20.08
C ARG A 1015 -28.80 -6.80 18.59
N GLU A 1016 -29.21 -7.88 17.95
CA GLU A 1016 -29.04 -8.15 16.51
C GLU A 1016 -29.65 -7.07 15.60
N VAL A 1017 -30.71 -6.38 16.06
CA VAL A 1017 -31.36 -5.27 15.35
C VAL A 1017 -31.65 -4.13 16.32
N MET A 1018 -31.40 -2.89 15.89
CA MET A 1018 -31.89 -1.65 16.50
C MET A 1018 -32.92 -1.01 15.55
N ASN A 1019 -34.05 -0.57 16.10
CA ASN A 1019 -35.19 -0.01 15.37
C ASN A 1019 -35.40 1.49 15.66
N ASN A 1020 -34.90 2.00 16.80
CA ASN A 1020 -35.26 3.34 17.32
C ASN A 1020 -34.13 4.38 17.21
N LEU A 1021 -33.17 4.20 16.29
CA LEU A 1021 -32.09 5.18 16.06
C LEU A 1021 -32.67 6.53 15.58
N PRO A 1022 -32.25 7.68 16.15
CA PRO A 1022 -32.79 8.99 15.81
C PRO A 1022 -32.18 9.54 14.51
N PHE A 1023 -32.50 8.88 13.38
CA PHE A 1023 -31.88 9.09 12.06
C PHE A 1023 -31.78 10.57 11.64
N MET A 1024 -32.87 11.33 11.74
CA MET A 1024 -32.86 12.75 11.34
C MET A 1024 -31.98 13.63 12.23
N HIS A 1025 -31.85 13.32 13.52
CA HIS A 1025 -30.95 14.04 14.43
C HIS A 1025 -29.49 13.74 14.11
N ILE A 1026 -29.16 12.45 13.87
CA ILE A 1026 -27.82 12.00 13.49
C ILE A 1026 -27.40 12.65 12.16
N SER A 1027 -28.27 12.58 11.15
CA SER A 1027 -28.05 13.12 9.81
C SER A 1027 -27.90 14.65 9.81
N LEU A 1028 -28.87 15.39 10.35
CA LEU A 1028 -28.85 16.86 10.39
C LEU A 1028 -27.81 17.45 11.38
N SER A 1029 -27.05 16.60 12.07
CA SER A 1029 -25.96 16.99 12.98
C SER A 1029 -24.59 16.44 12.55
N GLU A 1030 -24.50 15.75 11.41
CA GLU A 1030 -23.28 15.09 10.90
C GLU A 1030 -22.60 14.20 11.95
N ILE A 1031 -23.40 13.48 12.75
CA ILE A 1031 -22.88 12.62 13.82
C ILE A 1031 -22.37 11.31 13.20
N LYS A 1032 -21.10 11.00 13.45
CA LYS A 1032 -20.52 9.70 13.10
C LYS A 1032 -20.99 8.65 14.11
N LEU A 1033 -21.55 7.55 13.63
CA LEU A 1033 -21.94 6.39 14.42
C LEU A 1033 -21.06 5.21 14.00
N ASP A 1034 -19.89 5.12 14.63
CA ASP A 1034 -18.86 4.15 14.32
C ASP A 1034 -18.93 2.93 15.27
N PHE A 1035 -18.39 1.80 14.82
CA PHE A 1035 -18.39 0.53 15.56
C PHE A 1035 -17.00 -0.10 15.54
N ILE A 1036 -16.65 -0.86 16.59
CA ILE A 1036 -15.48 -1.75 16.57
C ILE A 1036 -15.87 -3.23 16.68
N ASN A 1037 -15.03 -4.09 16.10
CA ASN A 1037 -15.03 -5.52 16.36
C ASN A 1037 -13.69 -5.87 17.02
N ARG A 1038 -13.72 -6.15 18.33
CA ARG A 1038 -12.54 -6.48 19.16
C ARG A 1038 -11.47 -5.38 19.08
N TYR A 1039 -10.35 -5.65 18.42
CA TYR A 1039 -9.10 -4.89 18.52
C TYR A 1039 -8.14 -5.28 17.40
N ARG A 1040 -7.15 -4.43 17.08
CA ARG A 1040 -5.98 -4.79 16.27
C ARG A 1040 -4.78 -3.94 16.68
N ASP A 1041 -3.58 -4.52 16.74
CA ASP A 1041 -2.34 -3.79 17.07
C ASP A 1041 -2.40 -3.05 18.43
N THR A 1042 -2.80 -3.74 19.50
CA THR A 1042 -3.08 -3.10 20.81
C THR A 1042 -2.28 -3.63 22.01
N TRP A 1043 -1.75 -4.86 21.97
CA TRP A 1043 -1.04 -5.44 23.11
C TRP A 1043 0.26 -4.73 23.43
N ALA A 1044 1.07 -4.38 22.43
CA ALA A 1044 2.31 -3.64 22.67
C ALA A 1044 2.02 -2.25 23.31
N PRO A 1045 1.11 -1.41 22.77
CA PRO A 1045 0.63 -0.21 23.47
C PRO A 1045 0.07 -0.48 24.88
N GLY A 1046 -0.77 -1.50 25.05
CA GLY A 1046 -1.37 -1.85 26.35
C GLY A 1046 -0.33 -2.25 27.40
N ILE A 1047 0.69 -3.02 27.02
CA ILE A 1047 1.83 -3.38 27.86
C ILE A 1047 2.62 -2.13 28.29
N GLN A 1048 2.83 -1.16 27.38
CA GLN A 1048 3.46 0.11 27.76
C GLN A 1048 2.60 0.92 28.73
N CYS A 1049 1.28 1.00 28.51
CA CYS A 1049 0.35 1.70 29.41
C CYS A 1049 0.32 1.10 30.83
N LEU A 1050 0.39 -0.23 30.97
CA LEU A 1050 0.43 -0.91 32.27
C LEU A 1050 1.83 -0.84 32.91
N SER A 1051 2.89 -1.14 32.17
CA SER A 1051 4.28 -1.11 32.66
C SER A 1051 4.70 0.29 33.11
N GLY A 1052 4.38 1.31 32.31
CA GLY A 1052 4.57 2.73 32.66
C GLY A 1052 3.65 3.25 33.77
N ARG A 1053 2.72 2.41 34.28
CA ARG A 1053 1.71 2.76 35.29
C ARG A 1053 0.82 3.96 34.92
N ILE A 1054 0.70 4.22 33.62
CA ILE A 1054 -0.21 5.20 33.01
C ILE A 1054 -1.65 4.76 33.28
N LEU A 1055 -1.92 3.46 33.18
CA LEU A 1055 -3.16 2.83 33.59
C LEU A 1055 -2.94 1.94 34.82
N LYS A 1056 -3.91 1.97 35.75
CA LYS A 1056 -3.91 1.22 37.00
C LYS A 1056 -5.25 0.50 37.12
N LEU A 1057 -5.33 -0.69 36.53
CA LEU A 1057 -6.58 -1.44 36.34
C LEU A 1057 -6.82 -2.49 37.42
N ASP A 1058 -5.91 -2.64 38.38
CA ASP A 1058 -5.93 -3.68 39.43
C ASP A 1058 -7.22 -3.67 40.24
N LYS A 1059 -7.74 -2.47 40.56
CA LYS A 1059 -9.01 -2.28 41.29
C LYS A 1059 -10.24 -2.84 40.57
N LEU A 1060 -10.16 -3.14 39.27
CA LEU A 1060 -11.27 -3.73 38.53
C LEU A 1060 -11.47 -5.21 38.86
N ILE A 1061 -10.43 -5.88 39.37
CA ILE A 1061 -10.47 -7.30 39.77
C ILE A 1061 -11.21 -7.38 41.11
N SER A 1062 -12.53 -7.49 41.01
CA SER A 1062 -13.45 -7.51 42.15
C SER A 1062 -13.43 -8.83 42.93
N HIS A 1063 -13.16 -9.93 42.22
CA HIS A 1063 -13.17 -11.30 42.77
C HIS A 1063 -12.13 -12.15 42.04
N THR A 1064 -11.49 -13.07 42.78
CA THR A 1064 -10.53 -14.05 42.25
C THR A 1064 -10.92 -15.45 42.75
N PHE A 1065 -10.91 -16.43 41.85
CA PHE A 1065 -11.23 -17.84 42.14
C PHE A 1065 -10.12 -18.76 41.61
N PRO A 1066 -9.82 -19.90 42.25
CA PRO A 1066 -8.98 -20.93 41.64
C PRO A 1066 -9.70 -21.59 40.44
N LEU A 1067 -8.94 -22.18 39.53
CA LEU A 1067 -9.45 -22.87 38.33
C LEU A 1067 -10.46 -23.98 38.67
N GLU A 1068 -10.27 -24.70 39.77
CA GLU A 1068 -11.18 -25.72 40.29
C GLU A 1068 -12.56 -25.15 40.73
N LYS A 1069 -12.70 -23.83 40.82
CA LYS A 1069 -13.96 -23.10 41.11
C LYS A 1069 -14.44 -22.25 39.94
N ALA A 1070 -13.99 -22.51 38.71
CA ALA A 1070 -14.41 -21.75 37.52
C ALA A 1070 -15.94 -21.70 37.32
N GLU A 1071 -16.66 -22.76 37.69
CA GLU A 1071 -18.13 -22.83 37.61
C GLU A 1071 -18.83 -21.88 38.61
N GLU A 1072 -18.30 -21.76 39.84
CA GLU A 1072 -18.75 -20.79 40.84
C GLU A 1072 -18.48 -19.36 40.37
N ALA A 1073 -17.28 -19.13 39.82
CA ALA A 1073 -16.85 -17.82 39.33
C ALA A 1073 -17.70 -17.31 38.17
N LEU A 1074 -18.01 -18.16 37.18
CA LEU A 1074 -18.90 -17.80 36.08
C LEU A 1074 -20.34 -17.61 36.56
N THR A 1075 -20.80 -18.42 37.52
CA THR A 1075 -22.13 -18.28 38.14
C THR A 1075 -22.27 -16.94 38.85
N LEU A 1076 -21.30 -16.56 39.70
CA LEU A 1076 -21.25 -15.25 40.36
C LEU A 1076 -21.19 -14.10 39.35
N SER A 1077 -20.41 -14.25 38.28
CA SER A 1077 -20.29 -13.26 37.21
C SER A 1077 -21.60 -13.07 36.43
N SER A 1078 -22.45 -14.10 36.35
CA SER A 1078 -23.72 -14.07 35.62
C SER A 1078 -24.86 -13.32 36.33
N ASP A 1079 -24.66 -12.87 37.57
CA ASP A 1079 -25.62 -12.02 38.30
C ASP A 1079 -24.98 -10.70 38.73
N VAL A 1080 -25.38 -9.63 38.04
CA VAL A 1080 -24.88 -8.26 38.25
C VAL A 1080 -25.16 -7.72 39.67
N ARG A 1081 -26.09 -8.31 40.43
CA ARG A 1081 -26.42 -7.93 41.80
C ARG A 1081 -25.31 -8.25 42.80
N ASN A 1082 -24.37 -9.13 42.43
CA ASN A 1082 -23.19 -9.48 43.24
C ASN A 1082 -22.13 -8.37 43.30
N GLY A 1083 -22.34 -7.22 42.65
CA GLY A 1083 -21.38 -6.10 42.64
C GLY A 1083 -20.09 -6.39 41.86
N SER A 1084 -20.09 -7.46 41.06
CA SER A 1084 -18.94 -7.87 40.25
C SER A 1084 -18.61 -6.84 39.15
N ILE A 1085 -17.31 -6.61 38.98
CA ILE A 1085 -16.72 -5.81 37.90
C ILE A 1085 -15.98 -6.78 36.97
N LYS A 1086 -14.67 -6.98 37.13
CA LYS A 1086 -13.97 -8.13 36.58
C LYS A 1086 -13.89 -9.22 37.64
N VAL A 1087 -14.11 -10.46 37.22
CA VAL A 1087 -13.80 -11.68 37.98
C VAL A 1087 -12.67 -12.38 37.25
N GLN A 1088 -11.67 -12.85 37.98
CA GLN A 1088 -10.57 -13.63 37.43
C GLN A 1088 -10.57 -15.05 37.99
N ILE A 1089 -10.22 -15.99 37.13
CA ILE A 1089 -9.99 -17.40 37.45
C ILE A 1089 -8.49 -17.62 37.27
N VAL A 1090 -7.82 -18.09 38.33
CA VAL A 1090 -6.35 -18.23 38.40
C VAL A 1090 -5.93 -19.66 38.66
N ASP A 1091 -4.74 -20.01 38.20
CA ASP A 1091 -4.10 -21.28 38.50
C ASP A 1091 -2.76 -21.04 39.19
N GLU A 1092 -2.80 -21.03 40.53
CA GLU A 1092 -1.62 -20.84 41.38
C GLU A 1092 -0.85 -22.15 41.61
N VAL A 1093 -1.30 -23.27 41.05
CA VAL A 1093 -0.56 -24.54 41.10
C VAL A 1093 0.69 -24.40 40.23
N GLU A 1094 1.87 -24.60 40.80
CA GLU A 1094 3.11 -24.60 40.02
C GLU A 1094 3.34 -25.95 39.34
N SER A 1095 3.32 -25.94 37.99
CA SER A 1095 3.75 -27.08 37.20
C SER A 1095 5.27 -27.12 37.13
N PRO A 1096 5.93 -28.28 37.31
CA PRO A 1096 7.29 -28.44 36.84
C PRO A 1096 7.31 -28.22 35.32
N LEU A 1097 8.35 -27.55 34.82
CA LEU A 1097 8.59 -27.39 33.38
C LEU A 1097 8.85 -28.77 32.74
N PHE A 1098 8.35 -28.96 31.52
CA PHE A 1098 8.48 -30.19 30.73
C PHE A 1098 9.89 -30.41 30.17
#